data_AF-A0A829D858-F1
#
_entry.id   AF-A0A829D858-F1
#
_cell.length_a   1.000
_cell.length_b   1.000
_cell.length_c   1.000
_cell.angle_alpha   90.00
_cell.angle_beta   90.00
_cell.angle_gamma   90.00
#
_symmetry.space_group_name_H-M   'P 1'
#
loop_
_entity.id
_entity.type
_entity.pdbx_description
1 polymer ?
#
loop_
_entity_poly.entity_id
_entity_poly.type
_entity_poly.pdbx_seq_one_letter_code
_entity_poly.pdbx_strand_id
1 'polypeptide(L)'
;MNLSQSLVQKQTQKLVMTQDLRQSIELLPLSTLELSDRINSELVENPMLEEEYASERNRTPDLYSRDDLKRKEKNDFLKNSDVSWQDHFSLDKAGGAGTDASDRNQKYIESSPEKSSLSEHLLWQLRLSNLKPDEISIGEILISMLDDHGFIPIPIPDLCTEMKLNEKKVRKVLDQIHRLDPIGIGAKDVQETLLIQAKILKPEDLNLHILIRDHIKDLEKLDYKSISKKMEIQLESVESLASEIKKLEPYPATLYTPNKPDYVIPDVIVREVDGEFDIYINDEWIPRLKVNKEYKNILKNAKESDKEYIATKLSSAEWLIRSVNQRRQTLFKVTSAIIEMQIAFFKKGIQHIRPLTLKDIAEKLEMHESTISRITSNKYIQTSRGIMELKWFFSSGVRSTEGGIESSKKIHDLIRNLVKEEQSDNPLSDQEIVDAIGKQGIEIARRTVAKYRKILKILPSSQRKKSSLWSLDKSMSMPGINVSNLLNEHEELGLRLLAGQKGLTNRINMSEINRPGLSLTGFYESFAHDRIQIFGKGEWAYITSRTPEDLEKIAAEFFGFHLNCIIFTHGNMPPPIFMENCEKLGIPLMISEVSTHKFITLISGILDRSLAPRTMRHGVLIEVFGIGILLSGKSGVGKSETALELIERGHRLVADDMVEIRRLSESYLIGTCSDLLRHHMEIRGLGILNIKDIFGIGSVRDHKLIELIIHLEEWTEGKDFDRTGLENPTEELLGVQIPLIRVPVRPGRNIPIIVETAAMNQRLRKLGKNAAQEFNQKLSQYLQQGKVERNPTQNQ
;
A
#
# COMPACT_ATOMS: atom_id res chain seq x y z
N MET A 1 -64.28 17.76 47.42
CA MET A 1 -64.13 17.37 46.00
C MET A 1 -63.29 16.10 45.97
N ASN A 2 -63.93 14.95 45.78
CA ASN A 2 -63.21 13.66 45.69
C ASN A 2 -62.61 13.52 44.30
N LEU A 3 -61.27 13.61 44.21
CA LEU A 3 -60.52 13.33 43.00
C LEU A 3 -60.50 11.81 42.77
N SER A 4 -61.18 11.33 41.73
CA SER A 4 -61.01 9.98 41.20
C SER A 4 -59.69 9.91 40.42
N GLN A 5 -58.69 9.23 40.96
CA GLN A 5 -57.46 8.89 40.23
C GLN A 5 -57.70 7.63 39.40
N SER A 6 -57.78 7.77 38.08
CA SER A 6 -57.69 6.63 37.16
C SER A 6 -56.23 6.35 36.82
N LEU A 7 -55.74 5.17 37.22
CA LEU A 7 -54.42 4.66 36.84
C LEU A 7 -54.43 4.23 35.37
N VAL A 8 -53.60 4.86 34.54
CA VAL A 8 -53.35 4.44 33.15
C VAL A 8 -52.01 3.70 33.12
N GLN A 9 -52.06 2.39 32.87
CA GLN A 9 -50.88 1.54 32.71
C GLN A 9 -50.29 1.73 31.31
N LYS A 10 -49.12 2.36 31.21
CA LYS A 10 -48.33 2.46 29.97
C LYS A 10 -47.28 1.35 29.96
N GLN A 11 -47.47 0.35 29.10
CA GLN A 11 -46.51 -0.72 28.87
C GLN A 11 -45.47 -0.26 27.84
N THR A 12 -44.20 -0.13 28.23
CA THR A 12 -43.08 0.13 27.31
C THR A 12 -42.20 -1.10 27.22
N GLN A 13 -42.14 -1.75 26.05
CA GLN A 13 -41.19 -2.83 25.79
C GLN A 13 -39.79 -2.24 25.63
N LYS A 14 -38.84 -2.67 26.48
CA LYS A 14 -37.40 -2.44 26.28
C LYS A 14 -36.80 -3.75 25.77
N LEU A 15 -36.23 -3.72 24.57
CA LEU A 15 -35.42 -4.82 24.04
C LEU A 15 -34.16 -4.96 24.89
N VAL A 16 -34.09 -6.02 25.70
CA VAL A 16 -32.88 -6.42 26.41
C VAL A 16 -32.04 -7.25 25.42
N MET A 17 -30.82 -6.81 25.13
CA MET A 17 -29.92 -7.50 24.22
C MET A 17 -29.39 -8.78 24.91
N THR A 18 -29.59 -9.94 24.30
CA THR A 18 -29.04 -11.21 24.81
C THR A 18 -27.53 -11.28 24.55
N GLN A 19 -26.81 -12.05 25.38
CA GLN A 19 -25.36 -12.26 25.26
C GLN A 19 -24.98 -12.80 23.87
N ASP A 20 -25.81 -13.68 23.31
CA ASP A 20 -25.69 -14.27 21.97
C ASP A 20 -25.78 -13.23 20.84
N LEU A 21 -26.61 -12.20 21.01
CA LEU A 21 -26.74 -11.08 20.06
C LEU A 21 -25.52 -10.16 20.11
N ARG A 22 -24.92 -9.98 21.30
CA ARG A 22 -23.72 -9.16 21.47
C ARG A 22 -22.49 -9.81 20.83
N GLN A 23 -22.28 -11.11 21.06
CA GLN A 23 -21.15 -11.83 20.51
C GLN A 23 -21.23 -11.95 18.96
N SER A 24 -22.44 -12.02 18.39
CA SER A 24 -22.61 -12.19 16.94
C SER A 24 -22.34 -10.88 16.21
N ILE A 25 -22.66 -9.76 16.86
CA ILE A 25 -22.30 -8.41 16.42
C ILE A 25 -20.77 -8.17 16.48
N GLU A 26 -20.04 -8.82 17.39
CA GLU A 26 -18.57 -8.74 17.48
C GLU A 26 -17.89 -9.48 16.33
N LEU A 27 -18.52 -10.53 15.79
CA LEU A 27 -18.01 -11.27 14.65
C LEU A 27 -18.20 -10.52 13.33
N LEU A 28 -19.19 -9.64 13.16
CA LEU A 28 -19.46 -8.95 11.88
C LEU A 28 -18.28 -8.10 11.32
N PRO A 29 -17.55 -7.30 12.12
CA PRO A 29 -16.49 -6.43 11.59
C PRO A 29 -15.14 -7.11 11.31
N LEU A 30 -14.83 -8.26 11.91
CA LEU A 30 -13.50 -8.91 11.81
C LEU A 30 -13.05 -9.12 10.36
N SER A 31 -11.78 -9.01 9.99
CA SER A 31 -11.30 -9.42 8.66
C SER A 31 -11.42 -10.94 8.45
N THR A 32 -11.24 -11.44 7.23
CA THR A 32 -11.16 -12.89 6.95
C THR A 32 -10.04 -13.56 7.75
N LEU A 33 -8.86 -12.93 7.83
CA LEU A 33 -7.72 -13.42 8.61
C LEU A 33 -8.01 -13.40 10.12
N GLU A 34 -8.55 -12.30 10.65
CA GLU A 34 -8.93 -12.19 12.06
C GLU A 34 -10.04 -13.20 12.44
N LEU A 35 -10.98 -13.44 11.52
CA LEU A 35 -12.02 -14.45 11.71
C LEU A 35 -11.40 -15.86 11.73
N SER A 36 -10.46 -16.15 10.85
CA SER A 36 -9.69 -17.40 10.85
C SER A 36 -8.94 -17.59 12.17
N ASP A 37 -8.20 -16.58 12.65
CA ASP A 37 -7.48 -16.64 13.92
C ASP A 37 -8.41 -16.86 15.11
N ARG A 38 -9.58 -16.20 15.10
CA ARG A 38 -10.61 -16.41 16.12
C ARG A 38 -11.18 -17.81 16.07
N ILE A 39 -11.47 -18.33 14.89
CA ILE A 39 -11.97 -19.70 14.70
C ILE A 39 -10.93 -20.72 15.14
N ASN A 40 -9.65 -20.53 14.80
CA ASN A 40 -8.56 -21.40 15.23
C ASN A 40 -8.40 -21.40 16.75
N SER A 41 -8.54 -20.23 17.40
CA SER A 41 -8.52 -20.15 18.87
C SER A 41 -9.68 -20.93 19.49
N GLU A 42 -10.89 -20.79 18.94
CA GLU A 42 -12.08 -21.54 19.40
C GLU A 42 -11.98 -23.05 19.11
N LEU A 43 -11.34 -23.46 18.00
CA LEU A 43 -11.05 -24.87 17.69
C LEU A 43 -10.13 -25.50 18.75
N VAL A 44 -9.16 -24.75 19.27
CA VAL A 44 -8.27 -25.20 20.35
C VAL A 44 -9.00 -25.26 21.71
N GLU A 45 -9.87 -24.28 22.00
CA GLU A 45 -10.58 -24.18 23.28
C GLU A 45 -11.85 -25.05 23.38
N ASN A 46 -12.43 -25.45 22.25
CA ASN A 46 -13.69 -26.18 22.21
C ASN A 46 -13.52 -27.56 21.54
N PRO A 47 -13.46 -28.65 22.33
CA PRO A 47 -13.29 -30.00 21.81
C PRO A 47 -14.49 -30.50 20.98
N MET A 48 -15.62 -29.77 20.97
CA MET A 48 -16.79 -30.11 20.16
C MET A 48 -16.68 -29.65 18.69
N LEU A 49 -15.72 -28.78 18.37
CA LEU A 49 -15.52 -28.28 17.02
C LEU A 49 -14.46 -29.14 16.30
N GLU A 50 -14.80 -29.55 15.08
CA GLU A 50 -13.89 -30.20 14.16
C GLU A 50 -13.75 -29.39 12.86
N GLU A 51 -12.52 -29.34 12.36
CA GLU A 51 -12.22 -28.86 11.02
C GLU A 51 -12.44 -30.01 10.01
N GLU A 52 -13.26 -29.75 8.99
CA GLU A 52 -13.42 -30.68 7.88
C GLU A 52 -12.20 -30.61 6.95
N TYR A 53 -11.28 -31.56 7.08
CA TYR A 53 -10.11 -31.67 6.20
C TYR A 53 -10.53 -31.99 4.76
N ALA A 54 -10.22 -31.07 3.87
CA ALA A 54 -10.57 -31.09 2.46
C ALA A 54 -9.81 -32.16 1.66
N SER A 55 -10.28 -33.40 1.71
CA SER A 55 -9.95 -34.41 0.69
C SER A 55 -10.79 -34.24 -0.60
N GLU A 56 -11.75 -33.31 -0.63
CA GLU A 56 -12.63 -33.03 -1.78
C GLU A 56 -12.82 -31.52 -2.05
N ARG A 57 -11.73 -30.73 -2.05
CA ARG A 57 -11.80 -29.34 -2.56
C ARG A 57 -11.88 -29.35 -4.09
N ASN A 58 -13.09 -29.24 -4.66
CA ASN A 58 -13.23 -28.52 -5.91
C ASN A 58 -12.86 -27.06 -5.63
N ARG A 59 -11.79 -26.56 -6.27
CA ARG A 59 -11.28 -25.19 -6.14
C ARG A 59 -12.18 -24.15 -6.81
N THR A 60 -13.49 -24.28 -6.64
CA THR A 60 -14.49 -23.31 -7.08
C THR A 60 -15.05 -22.64 -5.84
N PRO A 61 -14.95 -21.31 -5.70
CA PRO A 61 -15.67 -20.57 -4.67
C PRO A 61 -17.14 -20.97 -4.71
N ASP A 62 -17.79 -21.17 -3.55
CA ASP A 62 -19.21 -21.52 -3.50
C ASP A 62 -20.01 -20.45 -4.27
N LEU A 63 -20.62 -20.84 -5.39
CA LEU A 63 -21.54 -20.00 -6.16
C LEU A 63 -22.81 -19.79 -5.31
N TYR A 64 -23.13 -18.54 -4.99
CA TYR A 64 -24.42 -18.18 -4.41
C TYR A 64 -25.26 -17.46 -5.48
N SER A 65 -26.16 -18.18 -6.13
CA SER A 65 -27.15 -17.54 -7.01
C SER A 65 -28.32 -17.00 -6.19
N ARG A 66 -28.99 -15.94 -6.68
CA ARG A 66 -30.25 -15.41 -6.10
C ARG A 66 -31.32 -16.50 -5.92
N ASP A 67 -31.29 -17.56 -6.72
CA ASP A 67 -32.24 -18.67 -6.61
C ASP A 67 -31.95 -19.65 -5.47
N ASP A 68 -30.70 -19.76 -5.01
CA ASP A 68 -30.33 -20.59 -3.86
C ASP A 68 -30.89 -20.05 -2.53
N LEU A 69 -31.09 -18.72 -2.46
CA LEU A 69 -31.69 -18.02 -1.32
C LEU A 69 -33.19 -18.26 -1.22
N LYS A 70 -33.93 -18.25 -2.34
CA LYS A 70 -35.37 -18.57 -2.35
C LYS A 70 -35.64 -20.00 -1.88
N ARG A 71 -34.74 -20.94 -2.18
CA ARG A 71 -34.82 -22.32 -1.68
C ARG A 71 -34.52 -22.43 -0.19
N LYS A 72 -33.60 -21.61 0.36
CA LYS A 72 -33.25 -21.61 1.80
C LYS A 72 -34.24 -20.85 2.67
N GLU A 73 -34.75 -19.68 2.24
CA GLU A 73 -35.73 -18.90 3.01
C GLU A 73 -37.05 -19.65 3.20
N LYS A 74 -37.46 -20.47 2.22
CA LYS A 74 -38.66 -21.32 2.34
C LYS A 74 -38.49 -22.47 3.33
N ASN A 75 -37.25 -22.90 3.57
CA ASN A 75 -36.92 -23.99 4.49
C ASN A 75 -36.71 -23.52 5.95
N ASP A 76 -36.38 -22.25 6.18
CA ASP A 76 -36.19 -21.70 7.53
C ASP A 76 -37.52 -21.34 8.23
N PHE A 77 -38.61 -21.10 7.49
CA PHE A 77 -39.93 -20.81 8.09
C PHE A 77 -40.69 -22.06 8.58
N LEU A 78 -40.28 -23.28 8.18
CA LEU A 78 -40.97 -24.54 8.53
C LEU A 78 -40.32 -25.34 9.67
N LYS A 79 -39.19 -24.90 10.23
CA LYS A 79 -38.45 -25.66 11.27
C LYS A 79 -38.73 -25.20 12.70
N ASN A 80 -40.01 -25.12 13.08
CA ASN A 80 -40.43 -24.93 14.47
C ASN A 80 -41.31 -26.08 15.01
N SER A 81 -41.22 -27.27 14.41
CA SER A 81 -41.79 -28.49 14.98
C SER A 81 -40.79 -29.63 14.88
N ASP A 82 -40.69 -30.38 15.97
CA ASP A 82 -39.78 -31.49 16.20
C ASP A 82 -39.61 -32.48 15.03
N VAL A 83 -38.45 -33.16 15.04
CA VAL A 83 -38.12 -34.47 14.45
C VAL A 83 -37.17 -34.49 13.22
N SER A 84 -36.09 -35.25 13.43
CA SER A 84 -35.21 -35.98 12.50
C SER A 84 -34.41 -35.21 11.45
N TRP A 85 -33.11 -35.08 11.74
CA TRP A 85 -32.07 -34.87 10.73
C TRP A 85 -31.60 -36.23 10.20
N GLN A 86 -32.35 -36.80 9.27
CA GLN A 86 -31.88 -37.86 8.39
C GLN A 86 -32.17 -37.46 6.94
N ASP A 87 -31.11 -37.56 6.15
CA ASP A 87 -31.05 -37.71 4.71
C ASP A 87 -31.68 -36.61 3.86
N HIS A 88 -30.82 -35.86 3.16
CA HIS A 88 -30.86 -35.71 1.71
C HIS A 88 -29.60 -34.98 1.27
N PHE A 89 -28.66 -35.71 0.66
CA PHE A 89 -28.18 -35.46 -0.70
C PHE A 89 -26.98 -36.37 -0.99
N SER A 90 -27.25 -37.44 -1.74
CA SER A 90 -26.28 -38.12 -2.60
C SER A 90 -26.62 -37.76 -4.05
N LEU A 91 -25.61 -37.88 -4.92
CA LEU A 91 -25.56 -37.67 -6.39
C LEU A 91 -25.06 -36.25 -6.76
N ASP A 92 -23.95 -36.03 -7.47
CA ASP A 92 -23.20 -36.90 -8.37
C ASP A 92 -21.69 -36.69 -8.30
N LYS A 93 -20.97 -37.81 -8.49
CA LYS A 93 -19.52 -37.93 -8.53
C LYS A 93 -19.08 -37.85 -9.99
N ALA A 94 -18.12 -36.99 -10.31
CA ALA A 94 -17.39 -37.05 -11.58
C ALA A 94 -15.89 -36.85 -11.35
N GLY A 95 -15.12 -37.89 -11.71
CA GLY A 95 -13.79 -37.84 -12.31
C GLY A 95 -12.66 -37.12 -11.56
N GLY A 96 -11.75 -37.90 -10.97
CA GLY A 96 -10.51 -37.39 -10.39
C GLY A 96 -9.43 -37.02 -11.40
N ALA A 97 -8.48 -36.19 -10.96
CA ALA A 97 -7.04 -36.22 -11.25
C ALA A 97 -6.39 -34.94 -10.68
N GLY A 98 -5.29 -35.07 -9.92
CA GLY A 98 -4.34 -33.96 -9.75
C GLY A 98 -3.93 -33.60 -8.32
N THR A 99 -3.42 -34.56 -7.53
CA THR A 99 -2.76 -34.29 -6.24
C THR A 99 -1.29 -33.85 -6.35
N ASP A 100 -0.72 -33.74 -7.56
CA ASP A 100 0.72 -33.44 -7.74
C ASP A 100 1.09 -31.96 -7.92
N ALA A 101 0.11 -31.05 -8.03
CA ALA A 101 0.37 -29.66 -8.42
C ALA A 101 0.73 -28.74 -7.23
N SER A 102 0.15 -28.95 -6.04
CA SER A 102 0.43 -28.12 -4.86
C SER A 102 1.83 -28.36 -4.31
N ASP A 103 2.26 -29.62 -4.31
CA ASP A 103 3.55 -30.03 -3.76
C ASP A 103 4.73 -29.56 -4.62
N ARG A 104 4.52 -29.43 -5.94
CA ARG A 104 5.48 -28.77 -6.84
C ARG A 104 5.57 -27.27 -6.56
N ASN A 105 4.45 -26.57 -6.42
CA ASN A 105 4.45 -25.11 -6.21
C ASN A 105 5.14 -24.73 -4.89
N GLN A 106 4.90 -25.48 -3.81
CA GLN A 106 5.57 -25.30 -2.52
C GLN A 106 7.09 -25.46 -2.67
N LYS A 107 7.54 -26.55 -3.33
CA LYS A 107 8.95 -26.83 -3.61
C LYS A 107 9.60 -25.80 -4.54
N TYR A 108 8.87 -25.20 -5.48
CA TYR A 108 9.36 -24.12 -6.35
C TYR A 108 9.54 -22.78 -5.61
N ILE A 109 8.69 -22.50 -4.62
CA ILE A 109 8.81 -21.29 -3.78
C ILE A 109 10.01 -21.43 -2.84
N GLU A 110 10.19 -22.61 -2.25
CA GLU A 110 11.30 -22.92 -1.33
C GLU A 110 12.67 -23.06 -2.05
N SER A 111 12.69 -23.30 -3.36
CA SER A 111 13.92 -23.40 -4.17
C SER A 111 14.24 -22.13 -4.96
N SER A 112 13.54 -21.02 -4.71
CA SER A 112 13.88 -19.73 -5.31
C SER A 112 15.20 -19.22 -4.73
N PRO A 113 16.24 -18.97 -5.55
CA PRO A 113 17.51 -18.46 -5.05
C PRO A 113 17.29 -17.08 -4.44
N GLU A 114 17.61 -16.93 -3.16
CA GLU A 114 17.71 -15.61 -2.54
C GLU A 114 18.84 -14.86 -3.25
N LYS A 115 18.55 -13.64 -3.71
CA LYS A 115 19.60 -12.76 -4.25
C LYS A 115 20.62 -12.51 -3.14
N SER A 116 21.90 -12.67 -3.46
CA SER A 116 23.00 -12.39 -2.53
C SER A 116 22.89 -10.95 -2.03
N SER A 117 23.02 -10.78 -0.72
CA SER A 117 23.01 -9.45 -0.10
C SER A 117 24.23 -8.63 -0.54
N LEU A 118 24.12 -7.29 -0.50
CA LEU A 118 25.24 -6.39 -0.79
C LEU A 118 26.49 -6.72 0.02
N SER A 119 26.32 -7.05 1.30
CA SER A 119 27.41 -7.43 2.19
C SER A 119 28.09 -8.72 1.73
N GLU A 120 27.34 -9.74 1.28
CA GLU A 120 27.91 -10.96 0.71
C GLU A 120 28.69 -10.68 -0.58
N HIS A 121 28.16 -9.80 -1.43
CA HIS A 121 28.80 -9.40 -2.68
C HIS A 121 30.16 -8.72 -2.44
N LEU A 122 30.21 -7.75 -1.53
CA LEU A 122 31.43 -7.03 -1.21
C LEU A 122 32.45 -7.89 -0.45
N LEU A 123 32.01 -8.76 0.45
CA LEU A 123 32.88 -9.71 1.14
C LEU A 123 33.55 -10.68 0.16
N TRP A 124 32.81 -11.14 -0.85
CA TRP A 124 33.36 -11.96 -1.92
C TRP A 124 34.46 -11.21 -2.70
N GLN A 125 34.22 -9.95 -3.09
CA GLN A 125 35.23 -9.16 -3.79
C GLN A 125 36.45 -8.83 -2.92
N LEU A 126 36.24 -8.51 -1.65
CA LEU A 126 37.31 -8.19 -0.71
C LEU A 126 38.24 -9.38 -0.50
N ARG A 127 37.71 -10.61 -0.49
CA ARG A 127 38.50 -11.85 -0.42
C ARG A 127 39.31 -12.15 -1.70
N LEU A 128 38.91 -11.59 -2.84
CA LEU A 128 39.65 -11.67 -4.10
C LEU A 128 40.73 -10.60 -4.24
N SER A 129 40.71 -9.58 -3.37
CA SER A 129 41.71 -8.50 -3.36
C SER A 129 43.03 -8.94 -2.73
N ASN A 130 44.15 -8.34 -3.15
CA ASN A 130 45.49 -8.70 -2.66
C ASN A 130 45.85 -8.02 -1.32
N LEU A 131 44.96 -8.17 -0.32
CA LEU A 131 45.10 -7.61 1.03
C LEU A 131 45.73 -8.63 1.99
N LYS A 132 46.48 -8.15 2.99
CA LYS A 132 46.99 -9.00 4.08
C LYS A 132 45.84 -9.48 4.96
N PRO A 133 45.98 -10.61 5.69
CA PRO A 133 44.93 -11.10 6.59
C PRO A 133 44.44 -10.04 7.61
N ASP A 134 45.36 -9.24 8.17
CA ASP A 134 45.00 -8.10 9.04
C ASP A 134 44.17 -7.02 8.32
N GLU A 135 44.43 -6.79 7.04
CA GLU A 135 43.72 -5.80 6.22
C GLU A 135 42.34 -6.33 5.78
N ILE A 136 42.22 -7.65 5.56
CA ILE A 136 40.95 -8.32 5.26
C ILE A 136 40.00 -8.22 6.46
N SER A 137 40.47 -8.49 7.69
CA SER A 137 39.62 -8.35 8.88
C SER A 137 39.12 -6.92 9.07
N ILE A 138 39.94 -5.90 8.77
CA ILE A 138 39.52 -4.50 8.77
C ILE A 138 38.45 -4.27 7.69
N GLY A 139 38.62 -4.85 6.51
CA GLY A 139 37.66 -4.77 5.41
C GLY A 139 36.31 -5.42 5.72
N GLU A 140 36.30 -6.60 6.36
CA GLU A 140 35.07 -7.28 6.78
C GLU A 140 34.28 -6.42 7.79
N ILE A 141 34.99 -5.77 8.73
CA ILE A 141 34.39 -4.82 9.67
C ILE A 141 33.78 -3.64 8.92
N LEU A 142 34.53 -3.00 8.01
CA LEU A 142 34.05 -1.84 7.25
C LEU A 142 32.82 -2.20 6.38
N ILE A 143 32.80 -3.38 5.75
CA ILE A 143 31.66 -3.84 4.95
C ILE A 143 30.43 -4.12 5.83
N SER A 144 30.63 -4.66 7.04
CA SER A 144 29.53 -4.89 7.99
C SER A 144 28.91 -3.59 8.53
N MET A 145 29.61 -2.47 8.39
CA MET A 145 29.16 -1.13 8.81
C MET A 145 28.46 -0.33 7.71
N LEU A 146 28.39 -0.86 6.49
CA LEU A 146 27.67 -0.22 5.39
C LEU A 146 26.18 -0.17 5.68
N ASP A 147 25.55 0.96 5.36
CA ASP A 147 24.10 1.10 5.39
C ASP A 147 23.44 0.65 4.07
N ASP A 148 22.10 0.69 4.01
CA ASP A 148 21.32 0.35 2.81
C ASP A 148 21.64 1.23 1.58
N HIS A 149 22.44 2.31 1.76
CA HIS A 149 22.87 3.28 0.73
C HIS A 149 24.34 3.11 0.32
N GLY A 150 25.10 2.32 1.09
CA GLY A 150 26.50 2.00 0.82
C GLY A 150 27.48 2.97 1.47
N PHE A 151 27.06 3.71 2.50
CA PHE A 151 27.91 4.66 3.22
C PHE A 151 28.43 4.09 4.55
N ILE A 152 29.61 4.56 4.97
CA ILE A 152 30.15 4.31 6.31
C ILE A 152 29.84 5.55 7.17
N PRO A 153 28.91 5.43 8.13
CA PRO A 153 28.42 6.57 8.91
C PRO A 153 29.43 7.09 9.93
N ILE A 154 30.42 6.27 10.32
CA ILE A 154 31.37 6.59 11.39
C ILE A 154 32.62 7.27 10.81
N PRO A 155 33.06 8.42 11.34
CA PRO A 155 34.32 9.04 10.95
C PRO A 155 35.52 8.13 11.21
N ILE A 156 36.47 8.12 10.28
CA ILE A 156 37.69 7.28 10.34
C ILE A 156 38.49 7.47 11.65
N PRO A 157 38.65 8.68 12.22
CA PRO A 157 39.38 8.87 13.47
C PRO A 157 38.72 8.18 14.67
N ASP A 158 37.38 8.22 14.73
CA ASP A 158 36.61 7.65 15.83
C ASP A 158 36.63 6.12 15.76
N LEU A 159 36.50 5.57 14.54
CA LEU A 159 36.64 4.15 14.26
C LEU A 159 38.01 3.60 14.70
N CYS A 160 39.08 4.36 14.46
CA CYS A 160 40.44 3.97 14.85
C CYS A 160 40.62 3.94 16.38
N THR A 161 39.95 4.85 17.08
CA THR A 161 40.05 4.99 18.54
C THR A 161 39.27 3.90 19.25
N GLU A 162 38.07 3.58 18.77
CA GLU A 162 37.19 2.57 19.34
C GLU A 162 37.72 1.13 19.12
N MET A 163 38.26 0.86 17.93
CA MET A 163 38.76 -0.48 17.56
C MET A 163 40.27 -0.66 17.75
N LYS A 164 40.98 0.35 18.26
CA LYS A 164 42.45 0.38 18.41
C LYS A 164 43.18 0.05 17.09
N LEU A 165 42.65 0.52 15.97
CA LEU A 165 43.19 0.27 14.63
C LEU A 165 44.13 1.41 14.21
N ASN A 166 45.13 1.07 13.38
CA ASN A 166 46.04 2.07 12.84
C ASN A 166 45.37 2.82 11.68
N GLU A 167 45.18 4.13 11.83
CA GLU A 167 44.54 5.00 10.84
C GLU A 167 45.13 4.88 9.43
N LYS A 168 46.45 4.70 9.32
CA LYS A 168 47.12 4.51 8.02
C LYS A 168 46.70 3.22 7.32
N LYS A 169 46.46 2.14 8.08
CA LYS A 169 45.99 0.86 7.53
C LYS A 169 44.52 0.97 7.12
N VAL A 170 43.68 1.57 7.97
CA VAL A 170 42.24 1.76 7.69
C VAL A 170 42.02 2.58 6.42
N ARG A 171 42.71 3.71 6.25
CA ARG A 171 42.63 4.54 5.02
C ARG A 171 43.04 3.77 3.76
N LYS A 172 44.04 2.89 3.86
CA LYS A 172 44.48 2.06 2.74
C LYS A 172 43.44 1.01 2.35
N VAL A 173 42.82 0.35 3.33
CA VAL A 173 41.74 -0.62 3.08
C VAL A 173 40.51 0.09 2.54
N LEU A 174 40.19 1.27 3.06
CA LEU A 174 39.06 2.08 2.59
C LEU A 174 39.21 2.50 1.12
N ASP A 175 40.41 2.91 0.68
CA ASP A 175 40.66 3.22 -0.75
C ASP A 175 40.50 1.99 -1.66
N GLN A 176 40.70 0.78 -1.13
CA GLN A 176 40.38 -0.44 -1.86
C GLN A 176 38.87 -0.70 -1.88
N ILE A 177 38.16 -0.49 -0.77
CA ILE A 177 36.70 -0.62 -0.69
C ILE A 177 36.00 0.36 -1.64
N HIS A 178 36.49 1.61 -1.73
CA HIS A 178 35.98 2.63 -2.66
C HIS A 178 36.03 2.22 -4.14
N ARG A 179 36.91 1.26 -4.48
CA ARG A 179 37.13 0.73 -5.84
C ARG A 179 36.39 -0.58 -6.10
N LEU A 180 35.78 -1.18 -5.07
CA LEU A 180 34.92 -2.35 -5.22
C LEU A 180 33.68 -1.99 -6.04
N ASP A 181 33.03 -3.00 -6.61
CA ASP A 181 31.78 -2.82 -7.33
C ASP A 181 30.61 -3.04 -6.36
N PRO A 182 29.73 -2.04 -6.14
CA PRO A 182 29.60 -0.75 -6.83
C PRO A 182 30.58 0.36 -6.39
N ILE A 183 31.07 1.15 -7.36
CA ILE A 183 32.10 2.19 -7.17
C ILE A 183 31.60 3.32 -6.25
N GLY A 184 32.46 3.76 -5.32
CA GLY A 184 32.12 4.82 -4.37
C GLY A 184 31.39 4.32 -3.13
N ILE A 185 31.31 3.00 -2.93
CA ILE A 185 30.84 2.37 -1.70
C ILE A 185 31.85 2.58 -0.57
N GLY A 186 31.38 2.76 0.66
CA GLY A 186 32.23 3.11 1.80
C GLY A 186 32.61 4.59 1.89
N ALA A 187 31.94 5.46 1.14
CA ALA A 187 32.03 6.91 1.31
C ALA A 187 31.24 7.39 2.53
N LYS A 188 31.50 8.62 2.98
CA LYS A 188 30.78 9.23 4.11
C LYS A 188 29.45 9.87 3.73
N ASP A 189 29.36 10.43 2.52
CA ASP A 189 28.22 11.22 2.03
C ASP A 189 28.11 11.15 0.51
N VAL A 190 26.95 11.55 -0.02
CA VAL A 190 26.67 11.59 -1.46
C VAL A 190 27.71 12.43 -2.20
N GLN A 191 28.18 13.52 -1.59
CA GLN A 191 29.17 14.39 -2.18
C GLN A 191 30.52 13.67 -2.38
N GLU A 192 30.98 12.92 -1.38
CA GLU A 192 32.19 12.13 -1.42
C GLU A 192 32.04 10.91 -2.34
N THR A 193 30.88 10.26 -2.37
CA THR A 193 30.57 9.20 -3.34
C THR A 193 30.68 9.70 -4.77
N LEU A 194 30.02 10.81 -5.08
CA LEU A 194 30.09 11.44 -6.40
C LEU A 194 31.52 11.90 -6.72
N LEU A 195 32.27 12.39 -5.73
CA LEU A 195 33.66 12.79 -5.92
C LEU A 195 34.59 11.58 -6.15
N ILE A 196 34.40 10.47 -5.44
CA ILE A 196 35.15 9.23 -5.62
C ILE A 196 34.86 8.66 -7.00
N GLN A 197 33.59 8.56 -7.38
CA GLN A 197 33.18 8.12 -8.71
C GLN A 197 33.74 9.04 -9.80
N ALA A 198 33.66 10.37 -9.63
CA ALA A 198 34.21 11.32 -10.58
C ALA A 198 35.75 11.22 -10.70
N LYS A 199 36.47 10.98 -9.60
CA LYS A 199 37.94 10.77 -9.63
C LYS A 199 38.35 9.48 -10.33
N ILE A 200 37.57 8.42 -10.18
CA ILE A 200 37.85 7.10 -10.77
C ILE A 200 37.45 7.08 -12.26
N LEU A 201 36.28 7.63 -12.60
CA LEU A 201 35.74 7.59 -13.96
C LEU A 201 36.29 8.71 -14.86
N LYS A 202 36.58 9.90 -14.31
CA LYS A 202 37.07 11.07 -15.06
C LYS A 202 38.16 11.84 -14.30
N PRO A 203 39.40 11.33 -14.27
CA PRO A 203 40.50 11.96 -13.55
C PRO A 203 40.94 13.32 -14.14
N GLU A 204 40.67 13.58 -15.42
CA GLU A 204 41.15 14.79 -16.12
C GLU A 204 40.26 16.04 -15.92
N ASP A 205 38.99 15.88 -15.54
CA ASP A 205 38.02 16.98 -15.41
C ASP A 205 38.07 17.66 -14.03
N LEU A 206 39.08 18.52 -13.79
CA LEU A 206 39.21 19.25 -12.53
C LEU A 206 38.00 20.14 -12.21
N ASN A 207 37.33 20.70 -13.22
CA ASN A 207 36.16 21.56 -13.03
C ASN A 207 34.96 20.78 -12.49
N LEU A 208 34.82 19.50 -12.87
CA LEU A 208 33.77 18.61 -12.34
C LEU A 208 34.02 18.33 -10.85
N HIS A 209 35.28 18.06 -10.47
CA HIS A 209 35.64 17.82 -9.08
C HIS A 209 35.41 19.06 -8.21
N ILE A 210 35.74 20.26 -8.71
CA ILE A 210 35.50 21.53 -8.00
C ILE A 210 34.00 21.81 -7.87
N LEU A 211 33.21 21.57 -8.94
CA LEU A 211 31.77 21.75 -8.91
C LEU A 211 31.11 20.86 -7.84
N ILE A 212 31.51 19.58 -7.78
CA ILE A 212 31.01 18.63 -6.77
C ILE A 212 31.49 19.03 -5.38
N ARG A 213 32.76 19.43 -5.20
CA ARG A 213 33.34 19.75 -3.88
C ARG A 213 32.82 21.06 -3.27
N ASP A 214 32.64 22.10 -4.08
CA ASP A 214 32.44 23.46 -3.55
C ASP A 214 31.04 24.03 -3.86
N HIS A 215 30.29 23.48 -4.83
CA HIS A 215 29.05 24.09 -5.37
C HIS A 215 27.83 23.17 -5.45
N ILE A 216 27.82 22.00 -4.79
CA ILE A 216 26.69 21.05 -4.85
C ILE A 216 25.35 21.65 -4.35
N LYS A 217 25.40 22.52 -3.32
CA LYS A 217 24.23 23.21 -2.77
C LYS A 217 23.61 24.24 -3.72
N ASP A 218 24.42 24.83 -4.59
CA ASP A 218 23.95 25.77 -5.60
C ASP A 218 23.32 25.00 -6.79
N LEU A 219 23.80 23.78 -7.06
CA LEU A 219 23.26 22.87 -8.06
C LEU A 219 21.85 22.39 -7.69
N GLU A 220 21.60 22.07 -6.42
CA GLU A 220 20.28 21.68 -5.91
C GLU A 220 19.20 22.76 -6.11
N LYS A 221 19.59 24.04 -6.09
CA LYS A 221 18.70 25.19 -6.29
C LYS A 221 18.49 25.56 -7.76
N LEU A 222 19.13 24.84 -8.68
CA LEU A 222 19.15 25.12 -10.12
C LEU A 222 19.66 26.55 -10.44
N ASP A 223 20.54 27.10 -9.60
CA ASP A 223 21.07 28.46 -9.78
C ASP A 223 22.38 28.45 -10.58
N TYR A 224 22.29 28.07 -11.86
CA TYR A 224 23.42 28.00 -12.78
C TYR A 224 24.12 29.34 -13.00
N LYS A 225 23.41 30.46 -12.79
CA LYS A 225 23.96 31.81 -12.92
C LYS A 225 24.92 32.15 -11.79
N SER A 226 24.60 31.72 -10.57
CA SER A 226 25.49 31.89 -9.41
C SER A 226 26.73 31.00 -9.53
N ILE A 227 26.59 29.79 -10.06
CA ILE A 227 27.70 28.84 -10.27
C ILE A 227 28.65 29.37 -11.37
N SER A 228 28.11 29.79 -12.51
CA SER A 228 28.89 30.37 -13.61
C SER A 228 29.73 31.57 -13.16
N LYS A 229 29.18 32.44 -12.31
CA LYS A 229 29.90 33.58 -11.74
C LYS A 229 30.97 33.21 -10.72
N LYS A 230 30.72 32.18 -9.90
CA LYS A 230 31.68 31.76 -8.85
C LYS A 230 32.84 30.94 -9.41
N MET A 231 32.59 30.16 -10.46
CA MET A 231 33.63 29.33 -11.11
C MET A 231 34.32 30.03 -12.29
N GLU A 232 33.85 31.20 -12.70
CA GLU A 232 34.32 31.93 -13.90
C GLU A 232 34.21 31.12 -15.20
N ILE A 233 33.22 30.22 -15.28
CA ILE A 233 32.98 29.36 -16.44
C ILE A 233 31.72 29.82 -17.17
N GLN A 234 31.70 29.69 -18.51
CA GLN A 234 30.50 29.95 -19.31
C GLN A 234 29.32 29.07 -18.89
N LEU A 235 28.11 29.63 -18.98
CA LEU A 235 26.88 28.98 -18.53
C LEU A 235 26.63 27.63 -19.22
N GLU A 236 26.96 27.55 -20.52
CA GLU A 236 26.85 26.32 -21.33
C GLU A 236 27.74 25.18 -20.81
N SER A 237 28.95 25.50 -20.32
CA SER A 237 29.85 24.48 -19.76
C SER A 237 29.43 24.05 -18.34
N VAL A 238 28.74 24.90 -17.58
CA VAL A 238 28.15 24.50 -16.30
C VAL A 238 27.00 23.51 -16.51
N GLU A 239 26.19 23.73 -17.55
CA GLU A 239 25.12 22.80 -17.93
C GLU A 239 25.69 21.44 -18.40
N SER A 240 26.79 21.42 -19.16
CA SER A 240 27.44 20.17 -19.55
C SER A 240 27.98 19.42 -18.32
N LEU A 241 28.64 20.11 -17.38
CA LEU A 241 29.11 19.50 -16.13
C LEU A 241 27.97 18.97 -15.27
N ALA A 242 26.85 19.70 -15.18
CA ALA A 242 25.65 19.24 -14.48
C ALA A 242 25.03 17.99 -15.14
N SER A 243 25.09 17.88 -16.47
CA SER A 243 24.64 16.68 -17.19
C SER A 243 25.54 15.46 -16.93
N GLU A 244 26.83 15.67 -16.70
CA GLU A 244 27.77 14.60 -16.34
C GLU A 244 27.57 14.13 -14.89
N ILE A 245 27.30 15.04 -13.95
CA ILE A 245 26.94 14.66 -12.56
C ILE A 245 25.69 13.79 -12.53
N LYS A 246 24.70 14.04 -13.40
CA LYS A 246 23.47 13.22 -13.50
C LYS A 246 23.72 11.78 -13.94
N LYS A 247 24.88 11.45 -14.51
CA LYS A 247 25.24 10.09 -14.92
C LYS A 247 25.89 9.28 -13.80
N LEU A 248 26.31 9.94 -12.72
CA LEU A 248 26.90 9.31 -11.55
C LEU A 248 25.81 8.79 -10.61
N GLU A 249 26.08 7.69 -9.91
CA GLU A 249 25.10 7.05 -9.04
C GLU A 249 25.28 7.51 -7.59
N PRO A 250 24.37 8.33 -7.04
CA PRO A 250 24.51 8.83 -5.68
C PRO A 250 24.38 7.74 -4.60
N TYR A 251 23.65 6.64 -4.87
CA TYR A 251 23.36 5.57 -3.89
C TYR A 251 23.72 4.18 -4.43
N PRO A 252 25.02 3.81 -4.42
CA PRO A 252 25.51 2.60 -5.05
C PRO A 252 24.88 1.29 -4.51
N ALA A 253 24.46 1.25 -3.24
CA ALA A 253 23.86 0.06 -2.62
C ALA A 253 22.43 -0.28 -3.07
N THR A 254 21.68 0.68 -3.64
CA THR A 254 20.23 0.54 -3.92
C THR A 254 19.91 -0.62 -4.86
N LEU A 255 20.85 -0.99 -5.74
CA LEU A 255 20.71 -2.08 -6.70
C LEU A 255 20.60 -3.47 -6.03
N TYR A 256 21.06 -3.61 -4.78
CA TYR A 256 21.19 -4.89 -4.09
C TYR A 256 20.13 -5.14 -3.00
N THR A 257 19.19 -4.19 -2.77
CA THR A 257 18.16 -4.31 -1.73
C THR A 257 16.82 -4.83 -2.29
N PRO A 258 16.39 -6.07 -1.97
CA PRO A 258 15.13 -6.62 -2.47
C PRO A 258 13.90 -6.04 -1.74
N ASN A 259 12.92 -5.52 -2.49
CA ASN A 259 11.65 -5.04 -1.96
C ASN A 259 10.57 -6.12 -2.17
N LYS A 260 9.95 -6.66 -1.12
CA LYS A 260 8.86 -7.66 -1.21
C LYS A 260 7.51 -6.93 -1.23
N PRO A 261 6.64 -7.14 -2.23
CA PRO A 261 5.30 -6.53 -2.27
C PRO A 261 4.31 -7.28 -1.36
N ASP A 262 3.49 -6.53 -0.62
CA ASP A 262 2.40 -7.07 0.22
C ASP A 262 1.09 -7.16 -0.59
N TYR A 263 0.48 -8.35 -0.64
CA TYR A 263 -0.77 -8.61 -1.37
C TYR A 263 -2.00 -8.46 -0.46
N VAL A 264 -3.05 -7.77 -0.93
CA VAL A 264 -4.36 -7.69 -0.26
C VAL A 264 -5.29 -8.77 -0.82
N ILE A 265 -5.83 -9.61 0.06
CA ILE A 265 -6.77 -10.68 -0.30
C ILE A 265 -8.21 -10.13 -0.21
N PRO A 266 -9.01 -10.17 -1.28
CA PRO A 266 -10.39 -9.68 -1.25
C PRO A 266 -11.34 -10.65 -0.54
N ASP A 267 -12.32 -10.11 0.19
CA ASP A 267 -13.37 -10.88 0.89
C ASP A 267 -14.56 -11.22 -0.01
N VAL A 268 -14.84 -10.37 -1.01
CA VAL A 268 -15.91 -10.57 -1.98
C VAL A 268 -15.36 -10.36 -3.39
N ILE A 269 -15.73 -11.20 -4.34
CA ILE A 269 -15.34 -11.10 -5.74
C ILE A 269 -16.61 -10.95 -6.57
N VAL A 270 -16.66 -9.93 -7.42
CA VAL A 270 -17.79 -9.70 -8.33
C VAL A 270 -17.33 -9.95 -9.75
N ARG A 271 -18.08 -10.79 -10.48
CA ARG A 271 -17.86 -11.05 -11.90
C ARG A 271 -19.10 -10.69 -12.69
N GLU A 272 -18.91 -10.19 -13.90
CA GLU A 272 -19.99 -9.94 -14.84
C GLU A 272 -20.12 -11.17 -15.76
N VAL A 273 -21.29 -11.80 -15.75
CA VAL A 273 -21.63 -12.98 -16.57
C VAL A 273 -22.98 -12.70 -17.23
N ASP A 274 -23.05 -12.77 -18.56
CA ASP A 274 -24.27 -12.54 -19.36
C ASP A 274 -25.03 -11.22 -19.06
N GLY A 275 -24.31 -10.19 -18.60
CA GLY A 275 -24.88 -8.88 -18.25
C GLY A 275 -25.48 -8.79 -16.84
N GLU A 276 -25.38 -9.87 -16.05
CA GLU A 276 -25.67 -9.93 -14.63
C GLU A 276 -24.37 -9.96 -13.80
N PHE A 277 -24.46 -9.53 -12.53
CA PHE A 277 -23.30 -9.49 -11.63
C PHE A 277 -23.39 -10.63 -10.61
N ASP A 278 -22.52 -11.62 -10.75
CA ASP A 278 -22.36 -12.72 -9.81
C ASP A 278 -21.41 -12.33 -8.67
N ILE A 279 -21.81 -12.67 -7.45
CA ILE A 279 -21.09 -12.33 -6.21
C ILE A 279 -20.56 -13.62 -5.57
N TYR A 280 -19.24 -13.69 -5.39
CA TYR A 280 -18.55 -14.78 -4.74
C TYR A 280 -17.98 -14.29 -3.41
N ILE A 281 -18.19 -15.01 -2.31
CA ILE A 281 -17.52 -14.71 -1.04
C ILE A 281 -16.27 -15.58 -0.96
N ASN A 282 -15.13 -14.93 -0.70
CA ASN A 282 -13.84 -15.59 -0.62
C ASN A 282 -13.59 -16.12 0.80
N ASP A 283 -14.06 -17.33 1.04
CA ASP A 283 -13.90 -18.04 2.32
C ASP A 283 -12.70 -19.02 2.31
N GLU A 284 -11.70 -18.85 1.43
CA GLU A 284 -10.59 -19.81 1.25
C GLU A 284 -9.81 -20.09 2.56
N TRP A 285 -9.71 -19.08 3.41
CA TRP A 285 -8.98 -19.11 4.69
C TRP A 285 -9.87 -19.49 5.89
N ILE A 286 -11.18 -19.62 5.70
CA ILE A 286 -12.11 -19.96 6.77
C ILE A 286 -12.33 -21.48 6.76
N PRO A 287 -11.97 -22.20 7.83
CA PRO A 287 -12.20 -23.64 7.88
C PRO A 287 -13.71 -23.94 7.94
N ARG A 288 -14.15 -25.00 7.24
CA ARG A 288 -15.53 -25.48 7.38
C ARG A 288 -15.66 -26.18 8.73
N LEU A 289 -16.38 -25.52 9.64
CA LEU A 289 -16.63 -25.98 11.00
C LEU A 289 -17.79 -26.98 11.06
N LYS A 290 -17.58 -28.09 11.77
CA LYS A 290 -18.61 -29.08 12.06
C LYS A 290 -18.58 -29.44 13.54
N VAL A 291 -19.75 -29.77 14.09
CA VAL A 291 -19.85 -30.32 15.44
C VAL A 291 -19.46 -31.79 15.40
N ASN A 292 -18.49 -32.19 16.21
CA ASN A 292 -18.06 -33.58 16.35
C ASN A 292 -19.23 -34.45 16.84
N LYS A 293 -19.57 -35.47 16.05
CA LYS A 293 -20.71 -36.37 16.34
C LYS A 293 -20.40 -37.40 17.44
N GLU A 294 -19.14 -37.74 17.67
CA GLU A 294 -18.72 -38.73 18.66
C GLU A 294 -18.97 -38.25 20.09
N TYR A 295 -18.68 -36.98 20.38
CA TYR A 295 -18.96 -36.38 21.69
C TYR A 295 -20.46 -36.27 21.99
N LYS A 296 -21.31 -36.13 20.96
CA LYS A 296 -22.77 -36.16 21.10
C LYS A 296 -23.28 -37.51 21.59
N ASN A 297 -22.57 -38.60 21.26
CA ASN A 297 -22.88 -39.94 21.76
C ASN A 297 -22.39 -40.12 23.22
N ILE A 298 -21.27 -39.50 23.59
CA ILE A 298 -20.74 -39.52 24.97
C ILE A 298 -21.67 -38.78 25.94
N LEU A 299 -22.37 -37.72 25.49
CA LEU A 299 -23.38 -36.99 26.28
C LEU A 299 -24.48 -37.91 26.85
N LYS A 300 -24.81 -39.01 26.15
CA LYS A 300 -25.82 -39.97 26.60
C LYS A 300 -25.38 -40.77 27.83
N ASN A 301 -24.07 -40.99 28.02
CA ASN A 301 -23.50 -41.88 29.03
C ASN A 301 -22.65 -41.15 30.10
N ALA A 302 -22.55 -39.82 30.07
CA ALA A 302 -21.70 -39.02 30.96
C ALA A 302 -22.36 -38.70 32.34
N LYS A 303 -21.53 -38.35 33.34
CA LYS A 303 -21.96 -37.88 34.67
C LYS A 303 -22.59 -36.48 34.59
N GLU A 304 -23.36 -36.09 35.61
CA GLU A 304 -24.18 -34.87 35.61
C GLU A 304 -23.36 -33.56 35.48
N SER A 305 -22.18 -33.48 36.11
CA SER A 305 -21.24 -32.35 35.95
C SER A 305 -20.64 -32.25 34.54
N ASP A 306 -20.34 -33.39 33.93
CA ASP A 306 -19.71 -33.46 32.61
C ASP A 306 -20.74 -33.13 31.51
N LYS A 307 -22.02 -33.46 31.75
CA LYS A 307 -23.13 -33.10 30.86
C LYS A 307 -23.33 -31.59 30.76
N GLU A 308 -23.24 -30.86 31.86
CA GLU A 308 -23.40 -29.40 31.87
C GLU A 308 -22.24 -28.71 31.11
N TYR A 309 -21.01 -29.18 31.32
CA TYR A 309 -19.83 -28.70 30.59
C TYR A 309 -19.95 -28.94 29.08
N ILE A 310 -20.28 -30.17 28.67
CA ILE A 310 -20.42 -30.53 27.26
C ILE A 310 -21.59 -29.78 26.61
N ALA A 311 -22.73 -29.63 27.30
CA ALA A 311 -23.88 -28.88 26.80
C ALA A 311 -23.55 -27.40 26.57
N THR A 312 -22.77 -26.79 27.47
CA THR A 312 -22.29 -25.41 27.34
C THR A 312 -21.36 -25.27 26.13
N LYS A 313 -20.40 -26.19 25.97
CA LYS A 313 -19.45 -26.20 24.84
C LYS A 313 -20.13 -26.50 23.50
N LEU A 314 -21.15 -27.36 23.48
CA LEU A 314 -21.98 -27.66 22.30
C LEU A 314 -22.79 -26.43 21.88
N SER A 315 -23.45 -25.75 22.84
CA SER A 315 -24.21 -24.53 22.58
C SER A 315 -23.28 -23.42 22.03
N SER A 316 -22.08 -23.28 22.58
CA SER A 316 -21.05 -22.36 22.09
C SER A 316 -20.60 -22.69 20.66
N ALA A 317 -20.42 -23.98 20.33
CA ALA A 317 -20.04 -24.43 18.99
C ALA A 317 -21.14 -24.16 17.95
N GLU A 318 -22.39 -24.52 18.26
CA GLU A 318 -23.54 -24.27 17.40
C GLU A 318 -23.77 -22.77 17.18
N TRP A 319 -23.60 -21.98 18.23
CA TRP A 319 -23.69 -20.53 18.17
C TRP A 319 -22.61 -19.91 17.25
N LEU A 320 -21.35 -20.36 17.34
CA LEU A 320 -20.26 -19.89 16.48
C LEU A 320 -20.54 -20.20 15.01
N ILE A 321 -20.93 -21.44 14.70
CA ILE A 321 -21.27 -21.89 13.34
C ILE A 321 -22.42 -21.06 12.78
N ARG A 322 -23.47 -20.83 13.58
CA ARG A 322 -24.61 -19.99 13.19
C ARG A 322 -24.19 -18.56 12.92
N SER A 323 -23.34 -17.99 13.77
CA SER A 323 -22.89 -16.60 13.65
C SER A 323 -22.00 -16.37 12.43
N VAL A 324 -21.09 -17.31 12.12
CA VAL A 324 -20.28 -17.28 10.89
C VAL A 324 -21.17 -17.34 9.64
N ASN A 325 -22.16 -18.24 9.63
CA ASN A 325 -23.12 -18.34 8.51
C ASN A 325 -23.98 -17.07 8.37
N GLN A 326 -24.45 -16.50 9.47
CA GLN A 326 -25.23 -15.26 9.47
C GLN A 326 -24.41 -14.08 8.96
N ARG A 327 -23.13 -13.99 9.35
CA ARG A 327 -22.19 -12.99 8.81
C ARG A 327 -22.03 -13.14 7.30
N ARG A 328 -21.82 -14.36 6.80
CA ARG A 328 -21.71 -14.64 5.37
C ARG A 328 -22.95 -14.18 4.60
N GLN A 329 -24.14 -14.55 5.08
CA GLN A 329 -25.40 -14.11 4.49
C GLN A 329 -25.56 -12.59 4.52
N THR A 330 -25.16 -11.94 5.61
CA THR A 330 -25.24 -10.49 5.76
C THR A 330 -24.30 -9.78 4.78
N LEU A 331 -23.05 -10.25 4.65
CA LEU A 331 -22.07 -9.72 3.70
C LEU A 331 -22.58 -9.85 2.25
N PHE A 332 -23.17 -10.99 1.91
CA PHE A 332 -23.78 -11.21 0.60
C PHE A 332 -24.95 -10.25 0.35
N LYS A 333 -25.90 -10.14 1.28
CA LYS A 333 -27.09 -9.27 1.16
C LYS A 333 -26.70 -7.80 1.01
N VAL A 334 -25.75 -7.33 1.83
CA VAL A 334 -25.24 -5.95 1.76
C VAL A 334 -24.51 -5.70 0.45
N THR A 335 -23.64 -6.62 0.01
CA THR A 335 -22.91 -6.45 -1.25
C THR A 335 -23.86 -6.46 -2.46
N SER A 336 -24.88 -7.33 -2.45
CA SER A 336 -25.94 -7.36 -3.47
C SER A 336 -26.69 -6.02 -3.54
N ALA A 337 -27.08 -5.47 -2.39
CA ALA A 337 -27.77 -4.19 -2.33
C ALA A 337 -26.91 -3.04 -2.85
N ILE A 338 -25.59 -3.03 -2.54
CA ILE A 338 -24.63 -2.05 -3.07
C ILE A 338 -24.57 -2.14 -4.58
N ILE A 339 -24.41 -3.34 -5.14
CA ILE A 339 -24.30 -3.56 -6.59
C ILE A 339 -25.57 -3.09 -7.30
N GLU A 340 -26.75 -3.43 -6.79
CA GLU A 340 -28.03 -3.02 -7.37
C GLU A 340 -28.22 -1.49 -7.38
N MET A 341 -27.82 -0.79 -6.31
CA MET A 341 -27.94 0.68 -6.27
C MET A 341 -26.86 1.37 -7.11
N GLN A 342 -25.73 0.70 -7.36
CA GLN A 342 -24.56 1.22 -8.07
C GLN A 342 -24.34 0.59 -9.45
N ILE A 343 -25.36 0.02 -10.10
CA ILE A 343 -25.23 -0.62 -11.43
C ILE A 343 -24.52 0.31 -12.44
N ALA A 344 -24.81 1.62 -12.38
CA ALA A 344 -24.19 2.62 -13.25
C ALA A 344 -22.66 2.68 -13.10
N PHE A 345 -22.15 2.53 -11.88
CA PHE A 345 -20.71 2.45 -11.59
C PHE A 345 -20.10 1.15 -12.12
N PHE A 346 -20.73 -0.01 -11.83
CA PHE A 346 -20.16 -1.30 -12.24
C PHE A 346 -20.08 -1.40 -13.79
N LYS A 347 -21.08 -0.88 -14.51
CA LYS A 347 -21.07 -0.83 -15.98
C LYS A 347 -20.14 0.26 -16.54
N LYS A 348 -20.36 1.54 -16.18
CA LYS A 348 -19.72 2.71 -16.84
C LYS A 348 -18.52 3.31 -16.10
N GLY A 349 -18.15 2.79 -14.92
CA GLY A 349 -16.97 3.22 -14.16
C GLY A 349 -17.22 4.37 -13.17
N ILE A 350 -16.12 4.86 -12.57
CA ILE A 350 -16.10 5.80 -11.42
C ILE A 350 -16.91 7.09 -11.67
N GLN A 351 -16.96 7.58 -12.92
CA GLN A 351 -17.67 8.80 -13.30
C GLN A 351 -19.18 8.74 -13.05
N HIS A 352 -19.75 7.53 -12.99
CA HIS A 352 -21.19 7.29 -12.85
C HIS A 352 -21.58 6.82 -11.44
N ILE A 353 -20.72 7.03 -10.44
CA ILE A 353 -21.04 6.67 -9.05
C ILE A 353 -22.16 7.57 -8.52
N ARG A 354 -23.22 6.94 -8.02
CA ARG A 354 -24.32 7.64 -7.37
C ARG A 354 -23.98 7.88 -5.90
N PRO A 355 -24.40 9.00 -5.29
CA PRO A 355 -24.29 9.14 -3.85
C PRO A 355 -25.14 8.05 -3.19
N LEU A 356 -24.54 7.32 -2.25
CA LEU A 356 -25.17 6.23 -1.51
C LEU A 356 -24.80 6.39 -0.04
N THR A 357 -25.81 6.40 0.82
CA THR A 357 -25.63 6.50 2.27
C THR A 357 -25.86 5.15 2.92
N LEU A 358 -25.32 4.97 4.13
CA LEU A 358 -25.56 3.76 4.92
C LEU A 358 -27.06 3.59 5.25
N LYS A 359 -27.78 4.72 5.40
CA LYS A 359 -29.23 4.76 5.64
C LYS A 359 -30.02 4.16 4.48
N ASP A 360 -29.62 4.42 3.24
CA ASP A 360 -30.31 3.91 2.05
C ASP A 360 -30.26 2.37 1.99
N ILE A 361 -29.13 1.78 2.38
CA ILE A 361 -29.00 0.32 2.45
C ILE A 361 -29.72 -0.25 3.67
N ALA A 362 -29.67 0.46 4.80
CA ALA A 362 -30.38 0.08 6.03
C ALA A 362 -31.89 -0.03 5.81
N GLU A 363 -32.47 0.96 5.15
CA GLU A 363 -33.89 0.98 4.79
C GLU A 363 -34.25 -0.12 3.79
N LYS A 364 -33.39 -0.40 2.81
CA LYS A 364 -33.64 -1.45 1.80
C LYS A 364 -33.58 -2.86 2.39
N LEU A 365 -32.66 -3.11 3.31
CA LEU A 365 -32.45 -4.45 3.88
C LEU A 365 -33.21 -4.66 5.21
N GLU A 366 -33.95 -3.65 5.68
CA GLU A 366 -34.59 -3.65 7.01
C GLU A 366 -33.59 -3.96 8.15
N MET A 367 -32.35 -3.47 8.00
CA MET A 367 -31.27 -3.67 8.96
C MET A 367 -30.90 -2.34 9.62
N HIS A 368 -30.40 -2.39 10.86
CA HIS A 368 -29.82 -1.20 11.47
C HIS A 368 -28.55 -0.74 10.73
N GLU A 369 -28.38 0.58 10.60
CA GLU A 369 -27.20 1.21 10.00
C GLU A 369 -25.89 0.71 10.61
N SER A 370 -25.87 0.51 11.94
CA SER A 370 -24.75 -0.05 12.69
C SER A 370 -24.31 -1.43 12.19
N THR A 371 -25.24 -2.27 11.74
CA THR A 371 -24.95 -3.62 11.23
C THR A 371 -24.27 -3.54 9.87
N ILE A 372 -24.72 -2.62 9.01
CA ILE A 372 -24.13 -2.38 7.68
C ILE A 372 -22.74 -1.76 7.83
N SER A 373 -22.59 -0.74 8.68
CA SER A 373 -21.28 -0.13 8.93
C SER A 373 -20.27 -1.15 9.47
N ARG A 374 -20.70 -2.12 10.28
CA ARG A 374 -19.84 -3.18 10.81
C ARG A 374 -19.43 -4.16 9.71
N ILE A 375 -20.37 -4.67 8.92
CA ILE A 375 -20.06 -5.67 7.89
C ILE A 375 -19.20 -5.10 6.75
N THR A 376 -19.33 -3.81 6.42
CA THR A 376 -18.57 -3.19 5.31
C THR A 376 -17.17 -2.72 5.71
N SER A 377 -16.86 -2.66 7.01
CA SER A 377 -15.56 -2.18 7.49
C SER A 377 -14.49 -3.26 7.33
N ASN A 378 -13.31 -2.88 6.86
CA ASN A 378 -12.19 -3.81 6.62
C ASN A 378 -12.61 -5.01 5.76
N LYS A 379 -13.45 -4.75 4.74
CA LYS A 379 -13.83 -5.74 3.73
C LYS A 379 -13.53 -5.19 2.35
N TYR A 380 -12.89 -6.01 1.55
CA TYR A 380 -12.50 -5.66 0.20
C TYR A 380 -13.33 -6.43 -0.80
N ILE A 381 -13.80 -5.73 -1.82
CA ILE A 381 -14.49 -6.26 -2.98
C ILE A 381 -13.56 -6.18 -4.19
N GLN A 382 -13.31 -7.31 -4.83
CA GLN A 382 -12.66 -7.37 -6.13
C GLN A 382 -13.70 -7.17 -7.21
N THR A 383 -13.47 -6.17 -8.06
CA THR A 383 -14.28 -5.86 -9.23
C THR A 383 -13.45 -6.07 -10.49
N SER A 384 -14.08 -5.99 -11.68
CA SER A 384 -13.37 -6.01 -12.96
C SER A 384 -12.32 -4.90 -13.12
N ARG A 385 -12.38 -3.86 -12.28
CA ARG A 385 -11.48 -2.69 -12.33
C ARG A 385 -10.49 -2.61 -11.16
N GLY A 386 -10.42 -3.63 -10.31
CA GLY A 386 -9.49 -3.68 -9.17
C GLY A 386 -10.17 -4.02 -7.84
N ILE A 387 -9.36 -4.05 -6.78
CA ILE A 387 -9.78 -4.36 -5.41
C ILE A 387 -10.08 -3.05 -4.68
N MET A 388 -11.26 -2.94 -4.07
CA MET A 388 -11.75 -1.73 -3.42
C MET A 388 -12.36 -2.05 -2.07
N GLU A 389 -12.33 -1.14 -1.11
CA GLU A 389 -13.04 -1.34 0.16
C GLU A 389 -14.57 -1.20 -0.06
N LEU A 390 -15.38 -2.04 0.57
CA LEU A 390 -16.85 -1.92 0.50
C LEU A 390 -17.35 -0.56 1.01
N LYS A 391 -16.65 0.03 1.98
CA LYS A 391 -16.98 1.35 2.51
C LYS A 391 -16.80 2.48 1.48
N TRP A 392 -15.98 2.28 0.44
CA TRP A 392 -15.70 3.29 -0.58
C TRP A 392 -16.95 3.70 -1.39
N PHE A 393 -17.93 2.80 -1.51
CA PHE A 393 -19.18 3.04 -2.23
C PHE A 393 -20.10 4.05 -1.53
N PHE A 394 -19.91 4.30 -0.24
CA PHE A 394 -20.67 5.30 0.50
C PHE A 394 -20.03 6.68 0.34
N SER A 395 -20.78 7.65 -0.19
CA SER A 395 -20.29 9.01 -0.39
C SER A 395 -21.35 10.05 -0.07
N SER A 396 -20.89 11.19 0.47
CA SER A 396 -21.74 12.35 0.71
C SER A 396 -21.96 13.13 -0.58
N GLY A 397 -23.21 13.49 -0.82
CA GLY A 397 -23.62 14.20 -2.01
C GLY A 397 -23.69 15.72 -1.83
N VAL A 398 -23.34 16.46 -2.88
CA VAL A 398 -23.45 17.92 -3.02
C VAL A 398 -24.66 18.24 -3.91
N ARG A 399 -25.43 19.27 -3.57
CA ARG A 399 -26.63 19.65 -4.33
C ARG A 399 -26.24 20.35 -5.64
N SER A 400 -26.79 19.90 -6.76
CA SER A 400 -26.75 20.58 -8.06
C SER A 400 -28.03 21.42 -8.26
N THR A 401 -27.94 22.43 -9.11
CA THR A 401 -29.02 23.38 -9.44
C THR A 401 -30.20 22.73 -10.16
N GLU A 402 -30.03 21.58 -10.80
CA GLU A 402 -31.10 20.83 -11.48
C GLU A 402 -31.84 19.82 -10.57
N GLY A 403 -31.64 19.89 -9.25
CA GLY A 403 -32.30 18.99 -8.29
C GLY A 403 -31.64 17.61 -8.15
N GLY A 404 -30.51 17.39 -8.81
CA GLY A 404 -29.65 16.22 -8.63
C GLY A 404 -28.67 16.38 -7.47
N ILE A 405 -28.32 15.27 -6.81
CA ILE A 405 -27.23 15.22 -5.83
C ILE A 405 -26.01 14.59 -6.52
N GLU A 406 -24.91 15.33 -6.63
CA GLU A 406 -23.65 14.86 -7.25
C GLU A 406 -22.60 14.51 -6.19
N SER A 407 -21.77 13.51 -6.46
CA SER A 407 -20.75 13.06 -5.51
C SER A 407 -19.51 13.96 -5.52
N SER A 408 -18.90 14.19 -4.35
CA SER A 408 -17.63 14.93 -4.22
C SER A 408 -16.48 14.32 -5.03
N LYS A 409 -16.52 13.00 -5.28
CA LYS A 409 -15.55 12.27 -6.10
C LYS A 409 -15.62 12.65 -7.58
N LYS A 410 -16.82 12.93 -8.12
CA LYS A 410 -17.00 13.42 -9.49
C LYS A 410 -16.33 14.78 -9.69
N ILE A 411 -16.42 15.66 -8.70
CA ILE A 411 -15.78 16.98 -8.72
C ILE A 411 -14.24 16.86 -8.76
N HIS A 412 -13.66 15.94 -7.98
CA HIS A 412 -12.21 15.71 -8.00
C HIS A 412 -11.71 15.24 -9.38
N ASP A 413 -12.46 14.37 -10.04
CA ASP A 413 -12.10 13.88 -11.37
C ASP A 413 -12.29 14.97 -12.45
N LEU A 414 -13.35 15.79 -12.35
CA LEU A 414 -13.55 16.95 -13.21
C LEU A 414 -12.39 17.95 -13.11
N ILE A 415 -11.94 18.31 -11.90
CA ILE A 415 -10.78 19.19 -11.71
C ILE A 415 -9.52 18.57 -12.33
N ARG A 416 -9.33 17.26 -12.17
CA ARG A 416 -8.19 16.54 -12.76
C ARG A 416 -8.23 16.58 -14.29
N ASN A 417 -9.39 16.39 -14.90
CA ASN A 417 -9.54 16.38 -16.35
C ASN A 417 -9.39 17.79 -16.94
N LEU A 418 -9.98 18.81 -16.31
CA LEU A 418 -9.82 20.22 -16.71
C LEU A 418 -8.34 20.66 -16.68
N VAL A 419 -7.57 20.17 -15.71
CA VAL A 419 -6.12 20.46 -15.61
C VAL A 419 -5.30 19.63 -16.60
N LYS A 420 -5.76 18.43 -16.99
CA LYS A 420 -5.11 17.62 -18.04
C LYS A 420 -5.30 18.23 -19.44
N GLU A 421 -6.46 18.83 -19.69
CA GLU A 421 -6.83 19.45 -20.97
C GLU A 421 -6.31 20.90 -21.11
N GLU A 422 -5.60 21.42 -20.10
CA GLU A 422 -5.10 22.78 -20.01
C GLU A 422 -3.89 23.04 -20.95
N GLN A 423 -3.89 24.19 -21.64
CA GLN A 423 -2.75 24.60 -22.46
C GLN A 423 -1.56 25.05 -21.60
N SER A 424 -0.36 24.53 -21.90
CA SER A 424 0.88 24.73 -21.13
C SER A 424 1.23 26.21 -20.88
N ASP A 425 0.90 27.07 -21.84
CA ASP A 425 1.37 28.46 -21.87
C ASP A 425 0.43 29.43 -21.14
N ASN A 426 -0.84 29.06 -20.97
CA ASN A 426 -1.82 29.82 -20.22
C ASN A 426 -2.55 28.93 -19.21
N PRO A 427 -1.94 28.72 -18.03
CA PRO A 427 -2.53 27.82 -17.06
C PRO A 427 -3.79 28.38 -16.42
N LEU A 428 -4.87 27.59 -16.38
CA LEU A 428 -6.16 27.93 -15.78
C LEU A 428 -5.97 28.34 -14.32
N SER A 429 -6.55 29.47 -13.96
CA SER A 429 -6.63 29.96 -12.59
C SER A 429 -7.71 29.22 -11.82
N ASP A 430 -7.59 29.23 -10.49
CA ASP A 430 -8.60 28.65 -9.59
C ASP A 430 -9.99 29.29 -9.78
N GLN A 431 -10.08 30.48 -10.37
CA GLN A 431 -11.35 31.14 -10.70
C GLN A 431 -11.93 30.61 -12.02
N GLU A 432 -11.11 30.41 -13.05
CA GLU A 432 -11.56 29.86 -14.34
C GLU A 432 -12.01 28.40 -14.21
N ILE A 433 -11.41 27.63 -13.30
CA ILE A 433 -11.86 26.27 -12.98
C ILE A 433 -13.26 26.31 -12.33
N VAL A 434 -13.55 27.29 -11.47
CA VAL A 434 -14.89 27.48 -10.90
C VAL A 434 -15.89 27.78 -12.02
N ASP A 435 -15.55 28.69 -12.92
CA ASP A 435 -16.45 29.12 -14.00
C ASP A 435 -16.69 27.97 -15.00
N ALA A 436 -15.68 27.14 -15.28
CA ALA A 436 -15.81 25.96 -16.13
C ALA A 436 -16.72 24.88 -15.52
N ILE A 437 -16.63 24.67 -14.20
CA ILE A 437 -17.49 23.73 -13.48
C ILE A 437 -18.92 24.30 -13.32
N GLY A 438 -19.05 25.62 -13.16
CA GLY A 438 -20.34 26.32 -13.12
C GLY A 438 -21.13 26.16 -14.43
N LYS A 439 -20.46 26.17 -15.59
CA LYS A 439 -21.08 25.89 -16.90
C LYS A 439 -21.67 24.47 -17.00
N GLN A 440 -21.20 23.53 -16.18
CA GLN A 440 -21.71 22.16 -16.13
C GLN A 440 -22.82 21.97 -15.08
N GLY A 441 -23.34 23.06 -14.48
CA GLY A 441 -24.47 23.01 -13.53
C GLY A 441 -24.07 22.65 -12.10
N ILE A 442 -22.79 22.82 -11.73
CA ILE A 442 -22.27 22.55 -10.38
C ILE A 442 -21.75 23.85 -9.78
N GLU A 443 -22.42 24.36 -8.73
CA GLU A 443 -21.96 25.54 -8.01
C GLU A 443 -20.89 25.18 -6.97
N ILE A 444 -19.68 25.72 -7.14
CA ILE A 444 -18.55 25.47 -6.24
C ILE A 444 -17.83 26.78 -5.92
N ALA A 445 -17.46 26.98 -4.66
CA ALA A 445 -16.64 28.12 -4.26
C ALA A 445 -15.17 27.96 -4.70
N ARG A 446 -14.52 29.06 -5.08
CA ARG A 446 -13.07 29.10 -5.40
C ARG A 446 -12.19 28.49 -4.31
N ARG A 447 -12.52 28.69 -3.03
CA ARG A 447 -11.78 28.09 -1.90
C ARG A 447 -11.88 26.57 -1.88
N THR A 448 -13.02 26.02 -2.32
CA THR A 448 -13.25 24.57 -2.42
C THR A 448 -12.43 23.97 -3.56
N VAL A 449 -12.38 24.65 -4.72
CA VAL A 449 -11.49 24.26 -5.83
C VAL A 449 -10.02 24.31 -5.41
N ALA A 450 -9.57 25.36 -4.74
CA ALA A 450 -8.18 25.45 -4.25
C ALA A 450 -7.87 24.35 -3.21
N LYS A 451 -8.82 24.00 -2.35
CA LYS A 451 -8.70 22.88 -1.40
C LYS A 451 -8.58 21.55 -2.15
N TYR A 452 -9.46 21.28 -3.11
CA TYR A 452 -9.44 20.06 -3.91
C TYR A 452 -8.20 19.97 -4.80
N ARG A 453 -7.74 21.08 -5.38
CA ARG A 453 -6.48 21.16 -6.15
C ARG A 453 -5.26 20.81 -5.30
N LYS A 454 -5.21 21.29 -4.05
CA LYS A 454 -4.16 20.93 -3.08
C LYS A 454 -4.21 19.44 -2.74
N ILE A 455 -5.39 18.86 -2.53
CA ILE A 455 -5.57 17.41 -2.30
C ILE A 455 -5.06 16.61 -3.52
N LEU A 456 -5.30 17.11 -4.74
CA LEU A 456 -4.83 16.51 -5.99
C LEU A 456 -3.36 16.82 -6.33
N LYS A 457 -2.63 17.59 -5.49
CA LYS A 457 -1.23 18.05 -5.69
C LYS A 457 -0.94 18.81 -6.98
N ILE A 458 -1.93 19.51 -7.52
CA ILE A 458 -1.72 20.32 -8.72
C ILE A 458 -1.15 21.69 -8.29
N LEU A 459 0.00 22.09 -8.86
CA LEU A 459 0.67 23.37 -8.55
C LEU A 459 -0.17 24.60 -8.96
N PRO A 460 0.02 25.78 -8.34
CA PRO A 460 -0.69 27.00 -8.71
C PRO A 460 -0.30 27.50 -10.11
N SER A 461 -1.21 28.19 -10.81
CA SER A 461 -1.00 28.72 -12.16
C SER A 461 0.32 29.49 -12.35
N SER A 462 0.76 30.28 -11.37
CA SER A 462 2.03 31.05 -11.45
C SER A 462 3.30 30.20 -11.52
N GLN A 463 3.32 29.04 -10.85
CA GLN A 463 4.47 28.11 -10.89
C GLN A 463 4.39 27.21 -12.13
N ARG A 464 3.17 26.86 -12.57
CA ARG A 464 2.92 26.14 -13.83
C ARG A 464 3.37 26.94 -15.05
N LYS A 465 3.22 28.28 -15.03
CA LYS A 465 3.69 29.19 -16.08
C LYS A 465 5.22 29.28 -16.18
N LYS A 466 5.97 29.21 -15.06
CA LYS A 466 7.45 29.16 -15.12
C LYS A 466 7.98 27.80 -15.59
N SER A 467 7.23 26.73 -15.34
CA SER A 467 7.50 25.45 -15.97
C SER A 467 7.12 25.42 -17.46
N SER A 468 6.39 26.42 -17.99
CA SER A 468 6.07 26.49 -19.43
C SER A 468 7.22 27.07 -20.27
N LEU A 469 8.06 27.95 -19.72
CA LEU A 469 9.32 28.36 -20.38
C LEU A 469 10.34 27.21 -20.49
N TRP A 470 10.15 26.17 -19.67
CA TRP A 470 10.85 24.88 -19.73
C TRP A 470 10.04 23.82 -20.53
N SER A 471 8.90 24.19 -21.14
CA SER A 471 8.04 23.24 -21.86
C SER A 471 8.50 22.82 -23.26
N LEU A 472 9.72 23.18 -23.68
CA LEU A 472 10.43 22.40 -24.69
C LEU A 472 11.00 21.08 -24.13
N ASP A 473 10.84 20.83 -22.84
CA ASP A 473 11.26 19.60 -22.20
C ASP A 473 10.21 19.11 -21.17
N LYS A 474 8.93 19.22 -21.57
CA LYS A 474 7.78 18.58 -20.91
C LYS A 474 7.80 17.03 -21.06
N SER A 475 9.00 16.45 -21.16
CA SER A 475 9.30 15.04 -21.02
C SER A 475 9.57 14.64 -19.56
N MET A 476 9.72 15.59 -18.64
CA MET A 476 10.04 15.34 -17.22
C MET A 476 8.95 15.85 -16.26
N SER A 477 7.83 15.14 -16.19
CA SER A 477 7.11 14.85 -14.92
C SER A 477 6.02 13.79 -15.11
N MET A 478 6.13 12.94 -16.12
CA MET A 478 5.40 11.70 -16.15
C MET A 478 6.30 10.68 -15.47
N PRO A 479 5.81 9.90 -14.49
CA PRO A 479 6.55 8.72 -14.06
C PRO A 479 6.79 7.89 -15.32
N GLY A 480 8.05 7.64 -15.65
CA GLY A 480 8.41 6.98 -16.88
C GLY A 480 9.85 6.50 -16.85
N ILE A 481 10.06 5.22 -17.16
CA ILE A 481 11.39 4.62 -17.24
C ILE A 481 11.85 4.69 -18.71
N ASN A 482 13.10 5.09 -18.94
CA ASN A 482 13.69 4.98 -20.27
C ASN A 482 13.97 3.50 -20.59
N VAL A 483 13.80 3.11 -21.85
CA VAL A 483 14.16 1.75 -22.30
C VAL A 483 15.64 1.43 -22.03
N SER A 484 16.52 2.45 -22.07
CA SER A 484 17.93 2.32 -21.67
C SER A 484 18.12 1.88 -20.22
N ASN A 485 17.32 2.40 -19.29
CA ASN A 485 17.43 2.07 -17.86
C ASN A 485 16.93 0.65 -17.61
N LEU A 486 15.89 0.23 -18.33
CA LEU A 486 15.43 -1.16 -18.33
C LEU A 486 16.48 -2.15 -18.81
N LEU A 487 17.31 -1.77 -19.78
CA LEU A 487 18.39 -2.60 -20.29
C LEU A 487 19.60 -2.64 -19.33
N ASN A 488 19.96 -1.51 -18.71
CA ASN A 488 21.22 -1.35 -17.98
C ASN A 488 21.11 -1.56 -16.46
N GLU A 489 19.99 -1.21 -15.82
CA GLU A 489 19.86 -1.21 -14.36
C GLU A 489 19.23 -2.51 -13.82
N HIS A 490 18.72 -3.37 -14.70
CA HIS A 490 17.92 -4.54 -14.33
C HIS A 490 18.41 -5.81 -15.02
N GLU A 491 19.63 -6.26 -14.67
CA GLU A 491 20.23 -7.51 -15.18
C GLU A 491 19.34 -8.74 -14.98
N GLU A 492 18.48 -8.72 -13.96
CA GLU A 492 17.52 -9.80 -13.68
C GLU A 492 16.51 -10.05 -14.80
N LEU A 493 16.30 -9.07 -15.69
CA LEU A 493 15.47 -9.21 -16.89
C LEU A 493 16.19 -9.97 -18.01
N GLY A 494 17.52 -10.12 -17.94
CA GLY A 494 18.34 -10.83 -18.93
C GLY A 494 18.22 -10.25 -20.34
N LEU A 495 18.05 -8.93 -20.46
CA LEU A 495 17.78 -8.27 -21.73
C LEU A 495 19.04 -8.07 -22.55
N ARG A 496 18.96 -8.40 -23.84
CA ARG A 496 20.00 -8.12 -24.83
C ARG A 496 19.39 -7.43 -26.03
N LEU A 497 19.98 -6.32 -26.46
CA LEU A 497 19.54 -5.57 -27.63
C LEU A 497 19.96 -6.27 -28.93
N LEU A 498 19.04 -6.39 -29.89
CA LEU A 498 19.27 -6.97 -31.21
C LEU A 498 19.20 -5.94 -32.34
N ALA A 499 18.26 -4.98 -32.26
CA ALA A 499 18.07 -3.92 -33.26
C ALA A 499 17.40 -2.68 -32.64
N GLY A 500 17.47 -1.54 -33.33
CA GLY A 500 16.75 -0.31 -32.98
C GLY A 500 17.42 0.53 -31.89
N GLN A 501 18.75 0.67 -31.92
CA GLN A 501 19.52 1.44 -30.93
C GLN A 501 19.03 2.89 -30.76
N LYS A 502 18.52 3.52 -31.82
CA LYS A 502 18.00 4.89 -31.80
C LYS A 502 16.79 5.08 -30.87
N GLY A 503 16.06 4.02 -30.53
CA GLY A 503 14.88 4.08 -29.67
C GLY A 503 15.14 3.83 -28.18
N LEU A 504 16.39 3.64 -27.75
CA LEU A 504 16.70 3.40 -26.33
C LEU A 504 16.32 4.59 -25.42
N THR A 505 16.19 5.79 -25.98
CA THR A 505 15.70 6.99 -25.31
C THR A 505 14.17 7.03 -25.15
N ASN A 506 13.43 6.07 -25.71
CA ASN A 506 11.97 6.00 -25.59
C ASN A 506 11.57 5.85 -24.11
N ARG A 507 10.49 6.53 -23.72
CA ARG A 507 9.98 6.52 -22.35
C ARG A 507 8.77 5.60 -22.22
N ILE A 508 8.83 4.71 -21.24
CA ILE A 508 7.74 3.82 -20.85
C ILE A 508 7.01 4.44 -19.66
N ASN A 509 5.77 4.88 -19.90
CA ASN A 509 4.96 5.61 -18.92
C ASN A 509 3.81 4.77 -18.35
N MET A 510 3.69 3.50 -18.74
CA MET A 510 2.67 2.56 -18.28
C MET A 510 3.33 1.30 -17.70
N SER A 511 2.82 0.79 -16.57
CA SER A 511 3.27 -0.48 -16.02
C SER A 511 2.63 -1.70 -16.67
N GLU A 512 1.53 -1.51 -17.40
CA GLU A 512 0.84 -2.57 -18.12
C GLU A 512 1.60 -3.00 -19.38
N ILE A 513 1.62 -4.30 -19.61
CA ILE A 513 2.32 -4.96 -20.72
C ILE A 513 1.30 -5.49 -21.73
N ASN A 514 1.67 -5.58 -23.00
CA ASN A 514 0.85 -6.20 -24.02
C ASN A 514 1.50 -7.46 -24.61
N ARG A 515 0.67 -8.47 -24.90
CA ARG A 515 1.06 -9.66 -25.67
C ARG A 515 0.30 -9.65 -26.99
N PRO A 516 0.97 -9.42 -28.13
CA PRO A 516 0.29 -9.10 -29.39
C PRO A 516 -0.31 -10.32 -30.11
N GLY A 517 -0.76 -11.36 -29.40
CA GLY A 517 -1.24 -12.60 -30.01
C GLY A 517 -2.39 -12.41 -31.01
N LEU A 518 -3.40 -11.60 -30.65
CA LEU A 518 -4.57 -11.31 -31.51
C LEU A 518 -4.25 -10.28 -32.61
N SER A 519 -3.29 -9.38 -32.34
CA SER A 519 -2.86 -8.37 -33.30
C SER A 519 -2.07 -8.99 -34.45
N LEU A 520 -1.30 -10.05 -34.18
CA LEU A 520 -0.61 -10.83 -35.21
C LEU A 520 -1.57 -11.60 -36.15
N THR A 521 -2.84 -11.76 -35.79
CA THR A 521 -3.87 -12.36 -36.65
C THR A 521 -4.68 -11.35 -37.45
N GLY A 522 -4.35 -10.04 -37.38
CA GLY A 522 -4.99 -8.98 -38.16
C GLY A 522 -6.10 -8.18 -37.45
N PHE A 523 -6.26 -8.31 -36.12
CA PHE A 523 -7.26 -7.55 -35.36
C PHE A 523 -6.62 -6.40 -34.57
N TYR A 524 -6.91 -5.15 -34.97
CA TYR A 524 -6.27 -3.94 -34.43
C TYR A 524 -7.23 -2.93 -33.76
N GLU A 525 -8.54 -3.19 -33.67
CA GLU A 525 -9.54 -2.25 -33.12
C GLU A 525 -9.28 -1.83 -31.65
N SER A 526 -8.45 -2.57 -30.92
CA SER A 526 -8.04 -2.26 -29.53
C SER A 526 -6.56 -2.55 -29.26
N PHE A 527 -5.68 -2.35 -30.25
CA PHE A 527 -4.27 -2.66 -30.10
C PHE A 527 -3.55 -1.65 -29.19
N ALA A 528 -3.05 -2.13 -28.05
CA ALA A 528 -2.34 -1.31 -27.07
C ALA A 528 -0.86 -1.08 -27.45
N HIS A 529 -0.63 -0.30 -28.51
CA HIS A 529 0.70 -0.02 -29.07
C HIS A 529 1.63 0.73 -28.10
N ASP A 530 1.07 1.53 -27.18
CA ASP A 530 1.81 2.31 -26.18
C ASP A 530 2.41 1.47 -25.04
N ARG A 531 2.13 0.16 -24.99
CA ARG A 531 2.65 -0.76 -23.97
C ARG A 531 3.89 -1.47 -24.47
N ILE A 532 4.68 -2.04 -23.56
CA ILE A 532 5.77 -2.95 -23.92
C ILE A 532 5.15 -4.18 -24.59
N GLN A 533 5.62 -4.52 -25.79
CA GLN A 533 5.14 -5.68 -26.55
C GLN A 533 6.01 -6.89 -26.24
N ILE A 534 5.41 -7.95 -25.65
CA ILE A 534 6.12 -9.19 -25.31
C ILE A 534 5.71 -10.33 -26.22
N PHE A 535 6.70 -10.92 -26.88
CA PHE A 535 6.57 -12.10 -27.71
C PHE A 535 7.00 -13.33 -26.89
N GLY A 536 6.00 -14.14 -26.53
CA GLY A 536 6.20 -15.44 -25.89
C GLY A 536 6.40 -16.55 -26.91
N LYS A 537 6.38 -17.80 -26.43
CA LYS A 537 6.47 -18.99 -27.30
C LYS A 537 5.35 -19.08 -28.33
N GLY A 538 4.12 -18.70 -27.95
CA GLY A 538 2.95 -18.81 -28.81
C GLY A 538 2.99 -17.82 -29.97
N GLU A 539 3.30 -16.57 -29.67
CA GLU A 539 3.46 -15.49 -30.64
C GLU A 539 4.64 -15.78 -31.59
N TRP A 540 5.78 -16.21 -31.04
CA TRP A 540 6.94 -16.61 -31.85
C TRP A 540 6.63 -17.80 -32.77
N ALA A 541 6.03 -18.87 -32.24
CA ALA A 541 5.69 -20.06 -33.04
C ALA A 541 4.70 -19.73 -34.16
N TYR A 542 3.74 -18.85 -33.88
CA TYR A 542 2.78 -18.38 -34.89
C TYR A 542 3.50 -17.66 -36.04
N ILE A 543 4.39 -16.71 -35.73
CA ILE A 543 5.13 -15.92 -36.72
C ILE A 543 6.06 -16.84 -37.53
N THR A 544 6.83 -17.70 -36.89
CA THR A 544 7.76 -18.62 -37.56
C THR A 544 7.07 -19.66 -38.44
N SER A 545 5.79 -19.97 -38.18
CA SER A 545 4.99 -20.91 -38.98
C SER A 545 4.43 -20.31 -40.28
N ARG A 546 4.56 -19.00 -40.51
CA ARG A 546 3.95 -18.29 -41.66
C ARG A 546 4.88 -18.25 -42.86
N THR A 547 4.28 -18.06 -44.04
CA THR A 547 5.04 -17.83 -45.28
C THR A 547 5.72 -16.46 -45.26
N PRO A 548 6.82 -16.24 -45.99
CA PRO A 548 7.48 -14.94 -46.07
C PRO A 548 6.55 -13.80 -46.54
N GLU A 549 5.63 -14.08 -47.47
CA GLU A 549 4.65 -13.12 -47.99
C GLU A 549 3.60 -12.72 -46.93
N ASP A 550 3.15 -13.67 -46.11
CA ASP A 550 2.21 -13.38 -45.01
C ASP A 550 2.91 -12.62 -43.87
N LEU A 551 4.19 -12.94 -43.61
CA LEU A 551 5.01 -12.23 -42.63
C LEU A 551 5.24 -10.77 -43.00
N GLU A 552 5.42 -10.47 -44.29
CA GLU A 552 5.53 -9.10 -44.80
C GLU A 552 4.27 -8.28 -44.54
N LYS A 553 3.08 -8.87 -44.77
CA LYS A 553 1.80 -8.20 -44.50
C LYS A 553 1.61 -7.94 -43.00
N ILE A 554 1.86 -8.94 -42.16
CA ILE A 554 1.74 -8.81 -40.69
C ILE A 554 2.73 -7.76 -40.18
N ALA A 555 3.97 -7.75 -40.68
CA ALA A 555 4.96 -6.76 -40.28
C ALA A 555 4.54 -5.34 -40.72
N ALA A 556 4.04 -5.17 -41.95
CA ALA A 556 3.58 -3.86 -42.44
C ALA A 556 2.44 -3.28 -41.60
N GLU A 557 1.47 -4.10 -41.19
CA GLU A 557 0.36 -3.67 -40.34
C GLU A 557 0.79 -3.44 -38.89
N PHE A 558 1.63 -4.33 -38.33
CA PHE A 558 2.10 -4.25 -36.94
C PHE A 558 3.03 -3.05 -36.69
N PHE A 559 3.96 -2.79 -37.61
CA PHE A 559 4.88 -1.65 -37.55
C PHE A 559 4.27 -0.33 -38.07
N GLY A 560 3.02 -0.35 -38.55
CA GLY A 560 2.25 0.85 -38.87
C GLY A 560 1.89 1.71 -37.64
N PHE A 561 2.00 1.14 -36.43
CA PHE A 561 1.77 1.82 -35.16
C PHE A 561 3.09 2.22 -34.48
N HIS A 562 3.07 3.30 -33.68
CA HIS A 562 4.22 3.67 -32.86
C HIS A 562 4.36 2.71 -31.66
N LEU A 563 5.40 1.86 -31.69
CA LEU A 563 5.69 0.91 -30.63
C LEU A 563 6.82 1.42 -29.74
N ASN A 564 6.64 1.32 -28.43
CA ASN A 564 7.64 1.80 -27.46
C ASN A 564 8.83 0.84 -27.34
N CYS A 565 8.57 -0.47 -27.31
CA CYS A 565 9.57 -1.50 -27.10
C CYS A 565 9.02 -2.89 -27.47
N ILE A 566 9.84 -3.73 -28.10
CA ILE A 566 9.52 -5.13 -28.42
C ILE A 566 10.52 -6.06 -27.73
N ILE A 567 10.01 -7.08 -27.04
CA ILE A 567 10.82 -8.04 -26.29
C ILE A 567 10.43 -9.47 -26.63
N PHE A 568 11.39 -10.27 -27.09
CA PHE A 568 11.24 -11.72 -27.27
C PHE A 568 11.74 -12.45 -26.03
N THR A 569 10.92 -13.35 -25.49
CA THR A 569 11.26 -14.13 -24.28
C THR A 569 11.69 -15.55 -24.64
N HIS A 570 12.24 -16.31 -23.67
CA HIS A 570 12.78 -17.66 -23.83
C HIS A 570 13.99 -17.80 -24.77
N GLY A 571 14.72 -16.72 -25.07
CA GLY A 571 15.84 -16.76 -26.01
C GLY A 571 15.41 -17.05 -27.45
N ASN A 572 14.14 -16.84 -27.80
CA ASN A 572 13.63 -17.05 -29.15
C ASN A 572 14.10 -15.92 -30.07
N MET A 573 14.81 -16.27 -31.14
CA MET A 573 15.31 -15.29 -32.10
C MET A 573 14.17 -14.73 -32.98
N PRO A 574 14.05 -13.39 -33.11
CA PRO A 574 13.05 -12.77 -33.98
C PRO A 574 13.38 -13.01 -35.47
N PRO A 575 12.36 -13.04 -36.36
CA PRO A 575 12.60 -13.13 -37.79
C PRO A 575 13.40 -11.94 -38.34
N PRO A 576 14.18 -12.12 -39.42
CA PRO A 576 14.99 -11.04 -40.03
C PRO A 576 14.18 -9.78 -40.38
N ILE A 577 12.95 -9.96 -40.86
CA ILE A 577 12.10 -8.86 -41.27
C ILE A 577 11.68 -7.94 -40.12
N PHE A 578 11.53 -8.50 -38.91
CA PHE A 578 11.27 -7.71 -37.70
C PHE A 578 12.53 -6.94 -37.28
N MET A 579 13.71 -7.55 -37.40
CA MET A 579 14.97 -6.85 -37.09
C MET A 579 15.21 -5.67 -38.03
N GLU A 580 15.00 -5.85 -39.34
CA GLU A 580 15.17 -4.77 -40.33
C GLU A 580 14.18 -3.62 -40.12
N ASN A 581 12.90 -3.92 -39.84
CA ASN A 581 11.90 -2.89 -39.60
C ASN A 581 12.14 -2.14 -38.28
N CYS A 582 12.54 -2.84 -37.22
CA CYS A 582 12.94 -2.21 -35.96
C CYS A 582 14.15 -1.28 -36.12
N GLU A 583 15.14 -1.67 -36.92
CA GLU A 583 16.31 -0.83 -37.18
C GLU A 583 15.95 0.42 -38.01
N LYS A 584 15.12 0.25 -39.05
CA LYS A 584 14.65 1.35 -39.91
C LYS A 584 13.81 2.36 -39.14
N LEU A 585 12.90 1.89 -38.28
CA LEU A 585 11.96 2.72 -37.51
C LEU A 585 12.53 3.18 -36.16
N GLY A 586 13.71 2.68 -35.77
CA GLY A 586 14.34 3.00 -34.49
C GLY A 586 13.58 2.47 -33.27
N ILE A 587 12.92 1.31 -33.39
CA ILE A 587 12.14 0.69 -32.30
C ILE A 587 13.04 -0.33 -31.58
N PRO A 588 13.23 -0.24 -30.26
CA PRO A 588 14.09 -1.17 -29.53
C PRO A 588 13.56 -2.60 -29.60
N LEU A 589 14.37 -3.49 -30.14
CA LEU A 589 14.10 -4.92 -30.22
C LEU A 589 15.08 -5.66 -29.33
N MET A 590 14.56 -6.29 -28.28
CA MET A 590 15.37 -7.00 -27.29
C MET A 590 14.97 -8.46 -27.17
N ILE A 591 15.91 -9.27 -26.69
CA ILE A 591 15.71 -10.67 -26.37
C ILE A 591 16.03 -10.91 -24.90
N SER A 592 15.25 -11.78 -24.26
CA SER A 592 15.48 -12.25 -22.89
C SER A 592 15.44 -13.76 -22.86
N GLU A 593 16.39 -14.37 -22.15
CA GLU A 593 16.43 -15.82 -21.88
C GLU A 593 15.39 -16.25 -20.84
N VAL A 594 14.80 -15.28 -20.12
CA VAL A 594 13.82 -15.52 -19.06
C VAL A 594 12.48 -15.99 -19.66
N SER A 595 11.75 -16.83 -18.91
CA SER A 595 10.42 -17.29 -19.32
C SER A 595 9.40 -16.15 -19.36
N THR A 596 8.41 -16.21 -20.24
CA THR A 596 7.41 -15.13 -20.40
C THR A 596 6.74 -14.73 -19.07
N HIS A 597 6.33 -15.71 -18.27
CA HIS A 597 5.66 -15.44 -16.99
C HIS A 597 6.61 -14.77 -15.98
N LYS A 598 7.82 -15.30 -15.81
CA LYS A 598 8.81 -14.73 -14.89
C LYS A 598 9.24 -13.33 -15.32
N PHE A 599 9.44 -13.12 -16.63
CA PHE A 599 9.77 -11.82 -17.19
C PHE A 599 8.68 -10.79 -16.91
N ILE A 600 7.40 -11.13 -17.15
CA ILE A 600 6.25 -10.25 -16.88
C ILE A 600 6.19 -9.85 -15.40
N THR A 601 6.37 -10.80 -14.47
CA THR A 601 6.34 -10.49 -13.03
C THR A 601 7.46 -9.51 -12.63
N LEU A 602 8.68 -9.72 -13.13
CA LEU A 602 9.83 -8.87 -12.84
C LEU A 602 9.65 -7.46 -13.40
N ILE A 603 9.33 -7.35 -14.69
CA ILE A 603 9.16 -6.05 -15.36
C ILE A 603 7.98 -5.26 -14.78
N SER A 604 6.84 -5.90 -14.46
CA SER A 604 5.71 -5.23 -13.82
C SER A 604 6.08 -4.68 -12.43
N GLY A 605 6.77 -5.46 -11.60
CA GLY A 605 7.19 -5.00 -10.27
C GLY A 605 8.16 -3.82 -10.30
N ILE A 606 9.05 -3.79 -11.30
CA ILE A 606 9.97 -2.66 -11.56
C ILE A 606 9.17 -1.42 -11.98
N LEU A 607 8.26 -1.58 -12.93
CA LEU A 607 7.44 -0.47 -13.44
C LEU A 607 6.53 0.08 -12.32
N ASP A 608 5.85 -0.76 -11.55
CA ASP A 608 4.95 -0.29 -10.48
C ASP A 608 5.68 0.50 -9.39
N ARG A 609 6.90 0.08 -9.01
CA ARG A 609 7.72 0.79 -8.02
C ARG A 609 8.18 2.15 -8.54
N SER A 610 8.70 2.17 -9.75
CA SER A 610 9.24 3.39 -10.36
C SER A 610 8.15 4.40 -10.74
N LEU A 611 6.91 3.92 -10.93
CA LEU A 611 5.77 4.74 -11.28
C LEU A 611 4.88 5.14 -10.08
N ALA A 612 5.24 4.74 -8.85
CA ALA A 612 4.41 4.92 -7.64
C ALA A 612 4.19 6.41 -7.22
N PRO A 613 2.99 6.80 -6.75
CA PRO A 613 2.70 8.17 -6.28
C PRO A 613 3.43 8.53 -4.97
N ARG A 614 4.01 9.75 -4.90
CA ARG A 614 4.78 10.26 -3.74
C ARG A 614 4.34 11.64 -3.26
N THR A 615 4.35 11.93 -1.95
CA THR A 615 4.09 13.24 -1.33
C THR A 615 5.13 13.57 -0.27
N MET A 616 5.31 14.85 0.05
CA MET A 616 6.10 15.28 1.21
C MET A 616 5.17 15.83 2.31
N ARG A 617 5.43 15.55 3.58
CA ARG A 617 4.65 16.08 4.72
C ARG A 617 5.59 16.55 5.83
N HIS A 618 5.33 17.73 6.38
CA HIS A 618 6.10 18.26 7.51
C HIS A 618 5.68 17.58 8.82
N GLY A 619 6.66 17.10 9.59
CA GLY A 619 6.45 16.32 10.81
C GLY A 619 7.64 15.42 11.11
N VAL A 620 7.53 14.67 12.21
CA VAL A 620 8.55 13.72 12.65
C VAL A 620 7.96 12.32 12.61
N LEU A 621 8.55 11.41 11.85
CA LEU A 621 8.17 10.01 11.81
C LEU A 621 9.09 9.22 12.74
N ILE A 622 8.50 8.52 13.71
CA ILE A 622 9.21 7.72 14.69
C ILE A 622 8.54 6.35 14.86
N GLU A 623 9.33 5.28 14.97
CA GLU A 623 8.86 3.94 15.29
C GLU A 623 8.84 3.75 16.81
N VAL A 624 7.65 3.52 17.36
CA VAL A 624 7.44 3.27 18.79
C VAL A 624 6.80 1.90 18.97
N PHE A 625 7.50 0.98 19.64
CA PHE A 625 7.08 -0.43 19.82
C PHE A 625 6.69 -1.17 18.53
N GLY A 626 7.32 -0.83 17.41
CA GLY A 626 7.03 -1.43 16.11
C GLY A 626 5.95 -0.70 15.30
N ILE A 627 5.32 0.35 15.83
CA ILE A 627 4.30 1.16 15.16
C ILE A 627 4.94 2.45 14.62
N GLY A 628 4.76 2.76 13.34
CA GLY A 628 5.20 4.04 12.78
C GLY A 628 4.24 5.19 13.08
N ILE A 629 4.72 6.18 13.82
CA ILE A 629 3.95 7.33 14.30
C ILE A 629 4.45 8.61 13.65
N LEU A 630 3.56 9.29 12.94
CA LEU A 630 3.82 10.58 12.35
C LEU A 630 3.36 11.71 13.29
N LEU A 631 4.32 12.29 14.01
CA LEU A 631 4.13 13.47 14.83
C LEU A 631 3.98 14.70 13.93
N SER A 632 2.80 15.32 14.00
CA SER A 632 2.46 16.55 13.27
C SER A 632 2.08 17.64 14.27
N GLY A 633 2.06 18.89 13.83
CA GLY A 633 1.80 20.04 14.71
C GLY A 633 2.47 21.30 14.22
N LYS A 634 2.17 22.45 14.84
CA LYS A 634 2.83 23.72 14.50
C LYS A 634 4.34 23.65 14.73
N SER A 635 5.09 24.51 14.05
CA SER A 635 6.54 24.62 14.27
C SER A 635 6.81 25.13 15.69
N GLY A 636 7.76 24.51 16.41
CA GLY A 636 8.09 24.88 17.79
C GLY A 636 7.17 24.33 18.88
N VAL A 637 6.19 23.47 18.56
CA VAL A 637 5.28 22.87 19.57
C VAL A 637 5.94 21.74 20.38
N GLY A 638 7.19 21.38 20.11
CA GLY A 638 7.92 20.30 20.81
C GLY A 638 7.99 18.96 20.07
N LYS A 639 7.82 18.91 18.73
CA LYS A 639 7.78 17.64 17.97
C LYS A 639 9.11 16.89 18.03
N SER A 640 10.20 17.58 17.70
CA SER A 640 11.54 17.02 17.62
C SER A 640 12.10 16.73 19.01
N GLU A 641 11.78 17.56 20.02
CA GLU A 641 12.10 17.32 21.43
C GLU A 641 11.37 16.08 21.98
N THR A 642 10.09 15.89 21.63
CA THR A 642 9.33 14.69 21.99
C THR A 642 9.93 13.45 21.33
N ALA A 643 10.34 13.55 20.06
CA ALA A 643 10.98 12.46 19.36
C ALA A 643 12.35 12.11 19.95
N LEU A 644 13.15 13.11 20.36
CA LEU A 644 14.44 12.91 21.02
C LEU A 644 14.30 12.14 22.33
N GLU A 645 13.35 12.50 23.20
CA GLU A 645 13.10 11.78 24.46
C GLU A 645 12.56 10.36 24.21
N LEU A 646 11.78 10.13 23.15
CA LEU A 646 11.37 8.79 22.73
C LEU A 646 12.57 7.95 22.25
N ILE A 647 13.50 8.56 21.54
CA ILE A 647 14.71 7.88 21.07
C ILE A 647 15.61 7.48 22.25
N GLU A 648 15.78 8.37 23.23
CA GLU A 648 16.51 8.07 24.47
C GLU A 648 15.91 6.86 25.22
N ARG A 649 14.60 6.64 25.09
CA ARG A 649 13.87 5.48 25.64
C ARG A 649 13.96 4.20 24.79
N GLY A 650 14.72 4.22 23.70
CA GLY A 650 14.98 3.05 22.84
C GLY A 650 14.07 2.93 21.61
N HIS A 651 13.32 3.98 21.27
CA HIS A 651 12.52 4.04 20.03
C HIS A 651 13.35 4.54 18.85
N ARG A 652 12.84 4.39 17.62
CA ARG A 652 13.66 4.61 16.41
C ARG A 652 13.17 5.76 15.55
N LEU A 653 14.02 6.75 15.30
CA LEU A 653 13.72 7.83 14.37
C LEU A 653 13.68 7.32 12.94
N VAL A 654 12.67 7.74 12.18
CA VAL A 654 12.60 7.48 10.73
C VAL A 654 12.92 8.72 9.92
N ALA A 655 12.27 9.83 10.25
CA ALA A 655 12.46 11.12 9.59
C ALA A 655 12.13 12.26 10.56
N ASP A 656 12.88 13.35 10.50
CA ASP A 656 12.58 14.61 11.21
C ASP A 656 12.30 15.72 10.19
N ASP A 657 11.47 16.68 10.58
CA ASP A 657 11.02 17.84 9.78
C ASP A 657 10.25 17.54 8.48
N MET A 658 10.79 16.75 7.55
CA MET A 658 10.22 16.43 6.25
C MET A 658 10.15 14.92 6.01
N VAL A 659 8.94 14.38 5.99
CA VAL A 659 8.67 12.96 5.71
C VAL A 659 8.23 12.80 4.26
N GLU A 660 9.00 12.08 3.46
CA GLU A 660 8.56 11.59 2.15
C GLU A 660 7.62 10.42 2.37
N ILE A 661 6.44 10.46 1.76
CA ILE A 661 5.41 9.45 1.89
C ILE A 661 5.13 8.89 0.51
N ARG A 662 5.34 7.59 0.32
CA ARG A 662 5.07 6.88 -0.92
C ARG A 662 3.88 5.94 -0.75
N ARG A 663 3.01 5.91 -1.77
CA ARG A 663 1.90 4.96 -1.86
C ARG A 663 2.34 3.80 -2.75
N LEU A 664 2.83 2.74 -2.13
CA LEU A 664 3.19 1.50 -2.83
C LEU A 664 1.99 0.58 -3.06
N SER A 665 0.94 0.74 -2.25
CA SER A 665 -0.30 -0.01 -2.35
C SER A 665 -1.48 0.89 -2.05
N GLU A 666 -2.69 0.44 -2.39
CA GLU A 666 -3.89 1.19 -2.11
C GLU A 666 -4.19 1.39 -0.62
N SER A 667 -3.63 0.53 0.25
CA SER A 667 -4.03 0.39 1.65
C SER A 667 -3.02 0.90 2.68
N TYR A 668 -1.77 1.17 2.29
CA TYR A 668 -0.74 1.61 3.23
C TYR A 668 0.22 2.64 2.63
N LEU A 669 0.86 3.37 3.53
CA LEU A 669 1.83 4.40 3.22
C LEU A 669 3.14 4.07 3.90
N ILE A 670 4.22 4.15 3.14
CA ILE A 670 5.57 4.11 3.69
C ILE A 670 6.05 5.54 3.80
N GLY A 671 6.47 5.91 5.01
CA GLY A 671 7.22 7.12 5.27
C GLY A 671 8.71 6.82 5.24
N THR A 672 9.44 7.68 4.54
CA THR A 672 10.89 7.68 4.43
C THR A 672 11.39 9.10 4.70
N CYS A 673 12.66 9.22 5.07
CA CYS A 673 13.33 10.51 5.05
C CYS A 673 13.93 10.76 3.67
N SER A 674 14.05 12.02 3.27
CA SER A 674 14.98 12.36 2.18
C SER A 674 16.41 12.07 2.64
N ASP A 675 17.25 11.62 1.73
CA ASP A 675 18.62 11.20 2.06
C ASP A 675 19.47 12.29 2.72
N LEU A 676 19.22 13.56 2.41
CA LEU A 676 19.90 14.70 3.02
C LEU A 676 19.61 14.89 4.52
N LEU A 677 18.38 14.57 4.94
CA LEU A 677 17.90 14.79 6.33
C LEU A 677 17.86 13.48 7.13
N ARG A 678 18.38 12.40 6.54
CA ARG A 678 18.32 11.07 7.12
C ARG A 678 19.16 11.02 8.40
N HIS A 679 18.58 10.44 9.46
CA HIS A 679 19.17 10.31 10.81
C HIS A 679 19.48 11.65 11.51
N HIS A 680 19.28 12.78 10.84
CA HIS A 680 19.50 14.10 11.40
C HIS A 680 18.19 14.64 11.97
N MET A 681 18.30 15.37 13.08
CA MET A 681 17.19 16.02 13.76
C MET A 681 17.57 17.44 14.13
N GLU A 682 16.72 18.42 13.80
CA GLU A 682 16.94 19.80 14.22
C GLU A 682 16.36 20.04 15.61
N ILE A 683 17.21 20.38 16.58
CA ILE A 683 16.78 20.77 17.92
C ILE A 683 17.12 22.24 18.15
N ARG A 684 16.09 23.05 18.44
CA ARG A 684 16.26 24.48 18.69
C ARG A 684 17.12 24.71 19.92
N GLY A 685 18.19 25.49 19.75
CA GLY A 685 19.16 25.79 20.81
C GLY A 685 20.35 24.83 20.87
N LEU A 686 20.26 23.64 20.25
CA LEU A 686 21.37 22.68 20.14
C LEU A 686 21.90 22.57 18.70
N GLY A 687 21.09 22.88 17.69
CA GLY A 687 21.43 22.74 16.28
C GLY A 687 20.97 21.40 15.71
N ILE A 688 21.59 20.97 14.61
CA ILE A 688 21.29 19.69 13.96
C ILE A 688 22.08 18.60 14.66
N LEU A 689 21.39 17.56 15.13
CA LEU A 689 21.95 16.40 15.80
C LEU A 689 21.88 15.18 14.87
N ASN A 690 22.95 14.41 14.78
CA ASN A 690 22.87 13.09 14.16
C ASN A 690 22.47 12.07 15.24
N ILE A 691 21.24 11.60 15.16
CA ILE A 691 20.67 10.67 16.14
C ILE A 691 21.38 9.33 16.12
N LYS A 692 21.81 8.86 14.95
CA LYS A 692 22.53 7.59 14.80
C LYS A 692 23.87 7.62 15.53
N ASP A 693 24.57 8.74 15.50
CA ASP A 693 25.88 8.87 16.15
C ASP A 693 25.74 9.00 17.67
N ILE A 694 24.67 9.65 18.15
CA ILE A 694 24.46 9.89 19.58
C ILE A 694 23.87 8.65 20.28
N PHE A 695 22.90 7.98 19.66
CA PHE A 695 22.13 6.89 20.28
C PHE A 695 22.34 5.52 19.61
N GLY A 696 23.20 5.43 18.59
CA GLY A 696 23.58 4.20 17.90
C GLY A 696 22.61 3.79 16.78
N ILE A 697 23.01 2.84 15.93
CA ILE A 697 22.22 2.37 14.77
C ILE A 697 20.82 1.84 15.16
N GLY A 698 20.68 1.30 16.38
CA GLY A 698 19.40 0.78 16.88
C GLY A 698 18.34 1.85 17.14
N SER A 699 18.70 3.13 17.08
CA SER A 699 17.85 4.30 17.33
C SER A 699 17.29 4.96 16.07
N VAL A 700 17.60 4.42 14.89
CA VAL A 700 17.15 4.97 13.59
C VAL A 700 16.63 3.87 12.67
N ARG A 701 15.81 4.24 11.69
CA ARG A 701 15.27 3.33 10.68
C ARG A 701 14.99 4.08 9.38
N ASP A 702 15.27 3.51 8.22
CA ASP A 702 15.21 4.27 6.97
C ASP A 702 13.80 4.45 6.41
N HIS A 703 12.93 3.48 6.69
CA HIS A 703 11.55 3.50 6.25
C HIS A 703 10.65 2.83 7.28
N LYS A 704 9.42 3.31 7.38
CA LYS A 704 8.40 2.70 8.22
C LYS A 704 7.01 2.96 7.68
N LEU A 705 6.12 1.99 7.86
CA LEU A 705 4.70 2.18 7.61
C LEU A 705 4.16 3.29 8.52
N ILE A 706 3.37 4.21 7.97
CA ILE A 706 2.70 5.23 8.77
C ILE A 706 1.37 4.68 9.24
N GLU A 707 1.27 4.37 10.52
CA GLU A 707 0.15 3.62 11.11
C GLU A 707 -0.67 4.46 12.10
N LEU A 708 -0.11 5.57 12.55
CA LEU A 708 -0.75 6.51 13.46
C LEU A 708 -0.21 7.92 13.19
N ILE A 709 -1.08 8.92 13.22
CA ILE A 709 -0.71 10.33 13.21
C ILE A 709 -1.04 10.88 14.59
N ILE A 710 -0.08 11.55 15.21
CA ILE A 710 -0.31 12.28 16.46
C ILE A 710 -0.12 13.76 16.16
N HIS A 711 -1.16 14.57 16.38
CA HIS A 711 -1.13 16.00 16.17
C HIS A 711 -0.96 16.73 17.50
N LEU A 712 0.20 17.35 17.70
CA LEU A 712 0.53 18.16 18.86
C LEU A 712 -0.08 19.56 18.68
N GLU A 713 -0.98 19.94 19.60
CA GLU A 713 -1.61 21.27 19.62
C GLU A 713 -1.20 22.05 20.88
N GLU A 714 -0.99 23.36 20.74
CA GLU A 714 -0.85 24.26 21.89
C GLU A 714 -2.16 24.30 22.66
N TRP A 715 -2.07 24.23 23.99
CA TRP A 715 -3.24 24.34 24.82
C TRP A 715 -3.82 25.77 24.79
N THR A 716 -5.13 25.86 24.62
CA THR A 716 -5.90 27.12 24.66
C THR A 716 -7.07 26.96 25.62
N GLU A 717 -7.34 27.98 26.43
CA GLU A 717 -8.52 28.03 27.29
C GLU A 717 -9.79 28.01 26.43
N GLY A 718 -10.72 27.09 26.73
CA GLY A 718 -12.00 26.96 26.03
C GLY A 718 -12.10 25.88 24.94
N LYS A 719 -11.01 25.17 24.59
CA LYS A 719 -11.11 23.97 23.74
C LYS A 719 -11.37 22.72 24.59
N ASP A 720 -12.49 22.04 24.35
CA ASP A 720 -12.75 20.71 24.88
C ASP A 720 -11.92 19.67 24.12
N PHE A 721 -11.06 18.96 24.86
CA PHE A 721 -10.34 17.80 24.35
C PHE A 721 -11.12 16.56 24.73
N ASP A 722 -11.28 15.61 23.80
CA ASP A 722 -11.96 14.35 24.09
C ASP A 722 -11.26 13.62 25.25
N ARG A 723 -12.00 13.42 26.34
CA ARG A 723 -11.54 12.72 27.55
C ARG A 723 -11.88 11.24 27.54
N THR A 724 -12.68 10.81 26.57
CA THR A 724 -13.29 9.47 26.52
C THR A 724 -12.59 8.52 25.54
N GLY A 725 -11.90 9.06 24.53
CA GLY A 725 -11.20 8.27 23.51
C GLY A 725 -12.15 7.43 22.62
N LEU A 726 -13.42 7.83 22.57
CA LEU A 726 -14.48 7.18 21.79
C LEU A 726 -14.48 7.65 20.35
N GLU A 727 -14.01 8.88 20.09
CA GLU A 727 -13.79 9.37 18.74
C GLU A 727 -12.47 8.81 18.21
N ASN A 728 -12.51 8.20 17.03
CA ASN A 728 -11.33 7.75 16.29
C ASN A 728 -11.18 8.65 15.05
N PRO A 729 -10.68 9.88 15.19
CA PRO A 729 -10.44 10.71 14.04
C PRO A 729 -9.40 10.02 13.14
N THR A 730 -9.56 10.18 11.83
CA THR A 730 -8.59 9.73 10.82
C THR A 730 -8.19 10.92 9.95
N GLU A 731 -7.00 10.84 9.36
CA GLU A 731 -6.52 11.79 8.37
C GLU A 731 -6.16 11.06 7.09
N GLU A 732 -6.59 11.60 5.95
CA GLU A 732 -6.31 11.03 4.63
C GLU A 732 -4.98 11.56 4.08
N LEU A 733 -4.06 10.64 3.78
CA LEU A 733 -2.80 10.93 3.10
C LEU A 733 -2.73 10.05 1.84
N LEU A 734 -2.46 10.65 0.68
CA LEU A 734 -2.34 9.93 -0.60
C LEU A 734 -3.51 9.00 -0.99
N GLY A 735 -4.69 9.16 -0.39
CA GLY A 735 -5.86 8.28 -0.57
C GLY A 735 -5.97 7.15 0.46
N VAL A 736 -5.08 7.10 1.46
CA VAL A 736 -5.09 6.15 2.58
C VAL A 736 -5.50 6.88 3.87
N GLN A 737 -6.45 6.32 4.63
CA GLN A 737 -6.85 6.88 5.93
C GLN A 737 -6.01 6.33 7.07
N ILE A 738 -5.35 7.21 7.80
CA ILE A 738 -4.54 6.85 8.97
C ILE A 738 -5.20 7.41 10.24
N PRO A 739 -5.29 6.64 11.34
CA PRO A 739 -5.80 7.12 12.62
C PRO A 739 -5.04 8.35 13.13
N LEU A 740 -5.76 9.31 13.69
CA LEU A 740 -5.29 10.60 14.17
C LEU A 740 -5.60 10.74 15.66
N ILE A 741 -4.63 11.16 16.46
CA ILE A 741 -4.82 11.51 17.88
C ILE A 741 -4.32 12.92 18.10
N ARG A 742 -5.15 13.78 18.71
CA ARG A 742 -4.76 15.15 19.05
C ARG A 742 -4.29 15.21 20.49
N VAL A 743 -3.05 15.65 20.72
CA VAL A 743 -2.46 15.73 22.06
C VAL A 743 -2.15 17.19 22.39
N PRO A 744 -2.76 17.76 23.45
CA PRO A 744 -2.44 19.11 23.87
C PRO A 744 -1.13 19.16 24.65
N VAL A 745 -0.24 20.07 24.26
CA VAL A 745 1.05 20.32 24.90
C VAL A 745 0.88 21.40 25.98
N ARG A 746 1.35 21.09 27.20
CA ARG A 746 1.39 22.01 28.36
C ARG A 746 2.66 21.76 29.19
N PRO A 747 3.22 22.80 29.84
CA PRO A 747 4.32 22.62 30.79
C PRO A 747 3.97 21.58 31.87
N GLY A 748 4.89 20.64 32.14
CA GLY A 748 4.72 19.57 33.13
C GLY A 748 4.02 18.30 32.61
N ARG A 749 3.55 18.25 31.36
CA ARG A 749 2.98 17.04 30.75
C ARG A 749 4.07 16.28 29.98
N ASN A 750 4.33 15.02 30.34
CA ASN A 750 5.26 14.18 29.59
C ASN A 750 4.58 13.65 28.32
N ILE A 751 4.88 14.28 27.18
CA ILE A 751 4.32 13.93 25.87
C ILE A 751 4.82 12.55 25.37
N PRO A 752 6.10 12.19 25.51
CA PRO A 752 6.61 10.86 25.13
C PRO A 752 5.82 9.70 25.73
N ILE A 753 5.50 9.73 27.04
CA ILE A 753 4.68 8.68 27.68
C ILE A 753 3.31 8.54 26.99
N ILE A 754 2.73 9.67 26.57
CA ILE A 754 1.43 9.68 25.88
C ILE A 754 1.56 9.11 24.48
N VAL A 755 2.66 9.40 23.77
CA VAL A 755 2.96 8.81 22.47
C VAL A 755 3.19 7.30 22.58
N GLU A 756 3.94 6.83 23.58
CA GLU A 756 4.13 5.40 23.88
C GLU A 756 2.80 4.70 24.20
N THR A 757 1.98 5.32 25.05
CA THR A 757 0.65 4.80 25.41
C THR A 757 -0.26 4.77 24.19
N ALA A 758 -0.20 5.79 23.33
CA ALA A 758 -0.93 5.82 22.08
C ALA A 758 -0.45 4.74 21.10
N ALA A 759 0.86 4.48 21.02
CA ALA A 759 1.45 3.41 20.23
C ALA A 759 0.97 2.03 20.71
N MET A 760 1.03 1.77 22.01
CA MET A 760 0.53 0.52 22.60
C MET A 760 -0.97 0.36 22.39
N ASN A 761 -1.75 1.41 22.59
CA ASN A 761 -3.19 1.39 22.34
C ASN A 761 -3.49 1.15 20.84
N GLN A 762 -2.72 1.74 19.93
CA GLN A 762 -2.84 1.49 18.50
C GLN A 762 -2.46 0.06 18.13
N ARG A 763 -1.42 -0.50 18.74
CA ARG A 763 -1.03 -1.91 18.59
C ARG A 763 -2.12 -2.84 19.13
N LEU A 764 -2.72 -2.52 20.28
CA LEU A 764 -3.86 -3.26 20.83
C LEU A 764 -5.09 -3.17 19.91
N ARG A 765 -5.36 -2.00 19.33
CA ARG A 765 -6.42 -1.81 18.33
C ARG A 765 -6.18 -2.64 17.08
N LYS A 766 -4.93 -2.75 16.61
CA LYS A 766 -4.55 -3.69 15.54
C LYS A 766 -4.74 -5.16 15.91
N LEU A 767 -4.64 -5.49 17.19
CA LEU A 767 -4.95 -6.82 17.76
C LEU A 767 -6.44 -6.97 18.16
N GLY A 768 -7.29 -5.99 17.81
CA GLY A 768 -8.73 -6.03 18.07
C GLY A 768 -9.19 -5.64 19.48
N LYS A 769 -8.30 -5.20 20.38
CA LYS A 769 -8.65 -4.79 21.76
C LYS A 769 -8.80 -3.26 21.87
N ASN A 770 -9.97 -2.78 22.30
CA ASN A 770 -10.26 -1.35 22.49
C ASN A 770 -10.73 -1.04 23.93
N ALA A 771 -9.79 -0.63 24.79
CA ALA A 771 -10.04 -0.38 26.21
C ALA A 771 -11.12 0.68 26.48
N ALA A 772 -11.24 1.71 25.63
CA ALA A 772 -12.26 2.76 25.80
C ALA A 772 -13.68 2.22 25.55
N GLN A 773 -13.82 1.33 24.56
CA GLN A 773 -15.10 0.65 24.30
C GLN A 773 -15.44 -0.35 25.40
N GLU A 774 -14.48 -1.13 25.88
CA GLU A 774 -14.68 -2.05 27.01
C GLU A 774 -15.07 -1.31 28.30
N PHE A 775 -14.41 -0.20 28.61
CA PHE A 775 -14.74 0.62 29.78
C PHE A 775 -16.11 1.28 29.64
N ASN A 776 -16.46 1.80 28.46
CA ASN A 776 -17.79 2.37 28.24
C ASN A 776 -18.89 1.30 28.34
N GLN A 777 -18.62 0.08 27.87
CA GLN A 777 -19.52 -1.06 28.07
C GLN A 777 -19.68 -1.40 29.56
N LYS A 778 -18.58 -1.46 30.34
CA LYS A 778 -18.61 -1.69 31.79
C LYS A 778 -19.30 -0.55 32.56
N LEU A 779 -19.04 0.70 32.20
CA LEU A 779 -19.66 1.88 32.80
C LEU A 779 -21.16 1.91 32.48
N SER A 780 -21.54 1.56 31.25
CA SER A 780 -22.95 1.42 30.85
C SER A 780 -23.64 0.31 31.65
N GLN A 781 -22.96 -0.82 31.88
CA GLN A 781 -23.46 -1.90 32.75
C GLN A 781 -23.59 -1.44 34.21
N TYR A 782 -22.59 -0.72 34.75
CA TYR A 782 -22.60 -0.22 36.13
C TYR A 782 -23.64 0.88 36.35
N LEU A 783 -23.85 1.79 35.39
CA LEU A 783 -24.91 2.81 35.45
C LEU A 783 -26.31 2.19 35.31
N GLN A 784 -26.43 1.06 34.62
CA GLN A 784 -27.66 0.27 34.59
C GLN A 784 -27.89 -0.45 35.93
N GLN A 785 -26.85 -0.91 36.63
CA GLN A 785 -26.94 -1.52 37.96
C GLN A 785 -27.14 -0.50 39.09
N GLY A 786 -26.42 0.63 39.11
CA GLY A 786 -26.53 1.67 40.15
C GLY A 786 -27.82 2.50 40.10
N LYS A 787 -28.55 2.48 38.99
CA LYS A 787 -29.94 2.98 38.94
C LYS A 787 -30.93 2.07 39.66
N VAL A 788 -30.54 0.85 40.03
CA VAL A 788 -31.37 -0.09 40.82
C VAL A 788 -31.20 0.16 42.32
N GLU A 789 -30.06 0.71 42.78
CA GLU A 789 -29.78 0.86 44.22
C GLU A 789 -30.03 2.26 44.80
N ARG A 790 -30.16 3.32 43.99
CA ARG A 790 -30.54 4.66 44.48
C ARG A 790 -32.06 4.90 44.44
N ASN A 791 -32.77 4.13 45.26
CA ASN A 791 -34.06 4.47 45.88
C ASN A 791 -34.46 3.28 46.77
N PRO A 792 -34.10 3.33 48.06
CA PRO A 792 -35.15 3.63 49.04
C PRO A 792 -34.63 4.30 50.31
N THR A 793 -34.86 5.61 50.48
CA THR A 793 -35.13 6.22 51.81
C THR A 793 -35.64 7.65 51.60
N GLN A 794 -36.90 7.77 51.20
CA GLN A 794 -37.75 8.89 51.58
C GLN A 794 -39.19 8.38 51.59
N ASN A 795 -39.55 7.76 52.72
CA ASN A 795 -40.90 7.66 53.27
C ASN A 795 -40.77 7.07 54.69
N GLN A 796 -40.44 7.95 55.63
CA GLN A 796 -41.04 8.05 56.97
C GLN A 796 -40.81 9.47 57.48
#